data_AF-A0A8C1Z7U4-F1
#
_entry.id   AF-A0A8C1Z7U4-F1
#
_cell.length_a   1.000
_cell.length_b   1.000
_cell.length_c   1.000
_cell.angle_alpha   90.00
_cell.angle_beta   90.00
_cell.angle_gamma   90.00
#
_symmetry.space_group_name_H-M   'P 1'
#
loop_
_entity.id
_entity.type
_entity.pdbx_description
1 polymer ?
#
loop_
_entity_poly.entity_id
_entity_poly.type
_entity_poly.pdbx_seq_one_letter_code
_entity_poly.pdbx_strand_id
1 'polypeptide(L)'
;MNVCSFFILYFYVDLLKHEQASVQMFHCMRKKNGLDKMMKDYELNLKKDIIFIEELIQGRKTSESPWTAKGRPEDKSFLYEIVANKLNGIDVDKWDYLSRDCHYLGIPNGFDHQRLLKSARVCEVDGRNHICFRDKVADNIYGMFHTRYTLHRQALQHKIGYIIDVKIKEALVKANDKLSPDHKISDAIDDILEYTKLTDHIFDQILNQSDSNPDLAEARSILEDVVNRRLPKFVGEARLKEKDLKEELQKQWREIITDNKYVNAEEFDIYVLDMGFGEVGKEPIDNVHFYSKNEPNKAFKLEKYQVSSLKPKRFHEYLVRVYYKKTDGSYQKIQQKAEKRFHEWCENNEFIDSEEDESVGVPSQNNQSSDKIFNDPIHGQIELHPLLVKIIDTPQFQRLRHIKQRGGAYLVYPGATHTRFEHSLGMAYLAGRMIKVLQEDQPNAVEKINQDLIDEKDVLCVQIAALCYNLGHGPFSHLYEKLHREALKREAEACSSSGDGQQQAQSEEFRSEMWKVASFWMFLDIVEKNDELKQKLNEKDLRFIKELIEGVDTADPEWPATGRSENKAFLYEIVINKWNGIDVHRWDYFARDCHHLGIPNSFDHQRLLESARVCKVNGRNHICFRDKVADNVYDMFRTQYTLYSQAYQHKIGNISQKKIIDALLEARDKLPKISPIAVSKLQDDIERKIRRITGVSSHTHEDDENSTELNREMREFTKLTDHIFEEILYSSDAGLEGARKKLEDVVKRRLPKCVGETRLIKRDNLDHKKALNQTLQNMWNKAVDEWNKLHPAVFLDKKDFSTEVIQLDCTHSTGKNPIDNVYFYRKWNLTEAFKIKKYEVSSLLPEEFTEYVGRVYYTKNSVEEEMDAKECFKWWCLGKCVIELYDQHAFKGTKC
;
A
#
# COMPACT_ATOMS: atom_id res chain seq x y z
N MET A 1 -14.36 16.35 -17.45
CA MET A 1 -13.22 17.12 -16.91
C MET A 1 -12.78 16.35 -15.69
N ASN A 2 -11.71 15.56 -15.87
CA ASN A 2 -11.35 14.45 -15.00
C ASN A 2 -10.23 14.85 -14.03
N VAL A 3 -10.14 14.08 -12.96
CA VAL A 3 -9.53 14.41 -11.66
C VAL A 3 -7.99 14.37 -11.67
N CYS A 4 -7.34 14.55 -12.83
CA CYS A 4 -5.88 14.69 -12.95
C CYS A 4 -5.42 16.07 -13.45
N SER A 5 -6.16 17.15 -13.16
CA SER A 5 -5.76 18.51 -13.60
C SER A 5 -5.69 19.57 -12.51
N PHE A 6 -5.69 19.20 -11.23
CA PHE A 6 -5.39 20.17 -10.18
C PHE A 6 -3.90 20.17 -9.85
N PHE A 7 -3.10 20.83 -10.69
CA PHE A 7 -1.93 21.66 -10.33
C PHE A 7 -1.57 22.55 -11.54
N ILE A 8 -2.42 23.53 -11.83
CA ILE A 8 -2.16 24.51 -12.89
C ILE A 8 -1.42 25.71 -12.31
N LEU A 9 -0.26 26.01 -12.91
CA LEU A 9 0.42 27.29 -12.81
C LEU A 9 -0.56 28.41 -13.18
N TYR A 10 -0.90 29.27 -12.22
CA TYR A 10 -1.40 30.60 -12.53
C TYR A 10 -0.20 31.46 -12.95
N PHE A 11 0.25 31.35 -14.20
CA PHE A 11 0.95 32.38 -14.96
C PHE A 11 0.93 31.99 -16.45
N TYR A 12 0.13 32.71 -17.24
CA TYR A 12 0.12 32.90 -18.70
C TYR A 12 1.13 32.10 -19.57
N VAL A 13 1.03 30.77 -19.60
CA VAL A 13 1.59 29.90 -20.64
C VAL A 13 0.53 28.85 -20.95
N ASP A 14 0.23 28.59 -22.23
CA ASP A 14 -0.68 27.51 -22.64
C ASP A 14 -0.11 26.16 -22.16
N LEU A 15 -0.49 25.74 -20.94
CA LEU A 15 -0.12 24.42 -20.40
C LEU A 15 -0.78 23.32 -21.24
N LEU A 16 0.00 22.28 -21.60
CA LEU A 16 -0.51 21.07 -22.21
C LEU A 16 -1.61 20.48 -21.31
N LYS A 17 -2.81 20.30 -21.87
CA LYS A 17 -3.92 19.66 -21.13
C LYS A 17 -3.62 18.18 -20.96
N HIS A 18 -4.04 17.57 -19.84
CA HIS A 18 -3.77 16.15 -19.57
C HIS A 18 -4.26 15.22 -20.70
N GLU A 19 -5.37 15.57 -21.36
CA GLU A 19 -5.89 14.81 -22.49
C GLU A 19 -4.95 14.82 -23.71
N GLN A 20 -4.27 15.96 -23.96
CA GLN A 20 -3.31 16.07 -25.06
C GLN A 20 -2.08 15.20 -24.80
N ALA A 21 -1.56 15.20 -23.57
CA ALA A 21 -0.47 14.33 -23.16
C ALA A 21 -0.83 12.84 -23.32
N SER A 22 -2.06 12.47 -22.95
CA SER A 22 -2.56 11.09 -23.10
C SER A 22 -2.63 10.63 -24.57
N VAL A 23 -3.04 11.52 -25.48
CA VAL A 23 -3.03 11.23 -26.93
C VAL A 23 -1.59 11.04 -27.46
N GLN A 24 -0.66 11.92 -27.06
CA GLN A 24 0.74 11.78 -27.43
C GLN A 24 1.35 10.47 -26.89
N MET A 25 1.03 10.11 -25.64
CA MET A 25 1.45 8.86 -25.01
C MET A 25 0.91 7.64 -25.75
N PHE A 26 -0.38 7.66 -26.12
CA PHE A 26 -1.01 6.61 -26.92
C PHE A 26 -0.26 6.38 -28.23
N HIS A 27 0.11 7.45 -28.95
CA HIS A 27 0.91 7.34 -30.16
C HIS A 27 2.33 6.83 -29.92
N CYS A 28 2.98 7.26 -28.83
CA CYS A 28 4.29 6.77 -28.43
C CYS A 28 4.26 5.25 -28.19
N MET A 29 3.33 4.77 -27.36
CA MET A 29 3.14 3.34 -27.09
C MET A 29 2.86 2.54 -28.36
N ARG A 30 1.97 3.06 -29.22
CA ARG A 30 1.60 2.42 -30.49
C ARG A 30 2.80 2.18 -31.39
N LYS A 31 3.64 3.20 -31.58
CA LYS A 31 4.85 3.13 -32.40
C LYS A 31 5.93 2.25 -31.76
N LYS A 32 6.22 2.46 -30.47
CA LYS A 32 7.33 1.79 -29.75
C LYS A 32 7.10 0.29 -29.57
N ASN A 33 5.84 -0.13 -29.41
CA ASN A 33 5.49 -1.52 -29.16
C ASN A 33 4.93 -2.25 -30.39
N GLY A 34 4.93 -1.61 -31.57
CA GLY A 34 4.43 -2.22 -32.80
C GLY A 34 2.94 -2.58 -32.77
N LEU A 35 2.13 -1.84 -31.99
CA LEU A 35 0.71 -2.18 -31.75
C LEU A 35 -0.14 -2.07 -33.02
N ASP A 36 0.30 -1.31 -34.03
CA ASP A 36 -0.40 -1.16 -35.31
C ASP A 36 -0.65 -2.51 -36.01
N LYS A 37 0.29 -3.46 -35.91
CA LYS A 37 0.13 -4.79 -36.49
C LYS A 37 -0.97 -5.55 -35.76
N MET A 38 -0.87 -5.62 -34.43
CA MET A 38 -1.87 -6.28 -33.59
C MET A 38 -3.26 -5.66 -33.78
N MET A 39 -3.38 -4.34 -33.80
CA MET A 39 -4.65 -3.64 -34.00
C MET A 39 -5.32 -4.04 -35.32
N LYS A 40 -4.54 -4.23 -36.40
CA LYS A 40 -5.06 -4.74 -37.68
C LYS A 40 -5.48 -6.20 -37.61
N ASP A 41 -4.74 -7.03 -36.87
CA ASP A 41 -5.09 -8.44 -36.65
C ASP A 41 -6.44 -8.57 -35.91
N TYR A 42 -6.83 -7.55 -35.14
CA TYR A 42 -8.16 -7.38 -34.52
C TYR A 42 -9.14 -6.53 -35.34
N GLU A 43 -8.90 -6.38 -36.65
CA GLU A 43 -9.80 -5.71 -37.61
C GLU A 43 -10.04 -4.20 -37.37
N LEU A 44 -9.16 -3.52 -36.61
CA LEU A 44 -9.24 -2.07 -36.44
C LEU A 44 -8.76 -1.30 -37.68
N ASN A 45 -9.56 -0.32 -38.12
CA ASN A 45 -9.19 0.61 -39.18
C ASN A 45 -8.33 1.74 -38.61
N LEU A 46 -7.01 1.63 -38.77
CA LEU A 46 -6.06 2.60 -38.21
C LEU A 46 -6.32 4.06 -38.61
N LYS A 47 -6.91 4.33 -39.77
CA LYS A 47 -7.20 5.72 -40.18
C LYS A 47 -8.38 6.31 -39.43
N LYS A 48 -9.43 5.51 -39.18
CA LYS A 48 -10.69 5.99 -38.60
C LYS A 48 -10.76 5.75 -37.09
N ASP A 49 -10.28 4.61 -36.62
CA ASP A 49 -10.41 4.20 -35.21
C ASP A 49 -9.41 4.88 -34.30
N ILE A 50 -8.21 5.20 -34.80
CA ILE A 50 -7.24 6.01 -34.07
C ILE A 50 -7.79 7.42 -33.83
N ILE A 51 -8.33 8.07 -34.87
CA ILE A 51 -8.96 9.38 -34.75
C ILE A 51 -10.12 9.31 -33.74
N PHE A 52 -10.93 8.26 -33.80
CA PHE A 52 -12.01 8.09 -32.84
C PHE A 52 -11.50 7.96 -31.39
N ILE A 53 -10.44 7.18 -31.15
CA ILE A 53 -9.81 7.04 -29.83
C ILE A 53 -9.27 8.40 -29.33
N GLU A 54 -8.57 9.16 -30.19
CA GLU A 54 -8.07 10.49 -29.85
C GLU A 54 -9.21 11.43 -29.41
N GLU A 55 -10.29 11.44 -30.19
CA GLU A 55 -11.47 12.26 -29.92
C GLU A 55 -12.21 11.82 -28.63
N LEU A 56 -12.21 10.53 -28.30
CA LEU A 56 -12.72 10.00 -27.03
C LEU A 56 -11.88 10.45 -25.83
N ILE A 57 -10.55 10.43 -25.96
CA ILE A 57 -9.61 10.85 -24.91
C ILE A 57 -9.73 12.37 -24.67
N GLN A 58 -9.72 13.17 -25.74
CA GLN A 58 -9.87 14.63 -25.66
C GLN A 58 -11.24 15.05 -25.13
N GLY A 59 -12.26 14.25 -25.44
CA GLY A 59 -13.66 14.55 -25.21
C GLY A 59 -14.17 15.61 -26.18
N ARG A 60 -15.43 15.48 -26.59
CA ARG A 60 -16.09 16.42 -27.50
C ARG A 60 -17.43 16.88 -26.93
N LYS A 61 -17.83 18.10 -27.26
CA LYS A 61 -19.19 18.58 -27.01
C LYS A 61 -20.08 18.09 -28.15
N THR A 62 -20.91 17.09 -27.88
CA THR A 62 -21.84 16.50 -28.85
C THR A 62 -22.98 17.45 -29.26
N SER A 63 -23.12 18.60 -28.59
CA SER A 63 -24.09 19.65 -28.90
C SER A 63 -23.61 20.67 -29.95
N GLU A 64 -22.34 20.67 -30.35
CA GLU A 64 -21.82 21.64 -31.32
C GLU A 64 -22.36 21.35 -32.74
N SER A 65 -22.89 22.36 -33.42
CA SER A 65 -23.39 22.28 -34.80
C SER A 65 -22.57 23.19 -35.72
N PRO A 66 -22.09 22.70 -36.88
CA PRO A 66 -22.31 21.38 -37.49
C PRO A 66 -21.50 20.24 -36.83
N TRP A 67 -21.80 18.98 -37.16
CA TRP A 67 -21.02 17.82 -36.68
C TRP A 67 -19.57 17.88 -37.17
N THR A 68 -18.61 17.96 -36.23
CA THR A 68 -17.18 18.12 -36.55
C THR A 68 -16.33 16.88 -36.31
N ALA A 69 -16.89 15.82 -35.72
CA ALA A 69 -16.12 14.63 -35.38
C ALA A 69 -15.80 13.80 -36.63
N LYS A 70 -14.56 13.33 -36.72
CA LYS A 70 -14.04 12.60 -37.88
C LYS A 70 -14.01 11.09 -37.64
N GLY A 71 -13.89 10.66 -36.39
CA GLY A 71 -13.78 9.25 -36.03
C GLY A 71 -15.06 8.45 -36.26
N ARG A 72 -16.23 9.05 -35.99
CA ARG A 72 -17.55 8.44 -36.18
C ARG A 72 -18.56 9.44 -36.76
N PRO A 73 -19.52 8.94 -37.56
CA PRO A 73 -20.60 9.76 -38.10
C PRO A 73 -21.58 10.22 -36.99
N GLU A 74 -22.41 11.22 -37.33
CA GLU A 74 -23.35 11.88 -36.42
C GLU A 74 -24.40 10.93 -35.82
N ASP A 75 -24.82 9.89 -36.53
CA ASP A 75 -25.73 8.85 -36.00
C ASP A 75 -25.13 8.06 -34.83
N LYS A 76 -23.81 8.16 -34.61
CA LYS A 76 -23.09 7.53 -33.50
C LYS A 76 -22.59 8.53 -32.46
N SER A 77 -23.18 9.73 -32.39
CA SER A 77 -22.78 10.80 -31.47
C SER A 77 -22.72 10.36 -29.99
N PHE A 78 -23.63 9.50 -29.55
CA PHE A 78 -23.69 8.96 -28.19
C PHE A 78 -22.41 8.26 -27.72
N LEU A 79 -21.57 7.74 -28.63
CA LEU A 79 -20.32 7.10 -28.26
C LEU A 79 -19.31 8.07 -27.62
N TYR A 80 -19.37 9.35 -27.97
CA TYR A 80 -18.51 10.40 -27.42
C TYR A 80 -18.90 10.83 -25.99
N GLU A 81 -20.01 10.30 -25.46
CA GLU A 81 -20.51 10.57 -24.12
C GLU A 81 -20.03 9.55 -23.07
N ILE A 82 -19.24 8.55 -23.48
CA ILE A 82 -18.84 7.42 -22.62
C ILE A 82 -17.55 7.71 -21.84
N VAL A 83 -16.48 8.13 -22.53
CA VAL A 83 -15.11 8.20 -21.96
C VAL A 83 -14.82 9.55 -21.32
N ALA A 84 -14.95 10.65 -22.07
CA ALA A 84 -14.73 12.01 -21.59
C ALA A 84 -15.92 12.87 -22.02
N ASN A 85 -16.99 12.82 -21.23
CA ASN A 85 -18.25 13.47 -21.56
C ASN A 85 -18.19 14.98 -21.27
N LYS A 86 -17.96 15.79 -22.31
CA LYS A 86 -17.93 17.26 -22.19
C LYS A 86 -19.32 17.90 -22.28
N LEU A 87 -20.38 17.12 -22.49
CA LEU A 87 -21.77 17.61 -22.52
C LEU A 87 -22.31 17.79 -21.10
N ASN A 88 -22.28 16.72 -20.30
CA ASN A 88 -22.84 16.71 -18.94
C ASN A 88 -21.89 16.19 -17.86
N GLY A 89 -20.69 15.75 -18.22
CA GLY A 89 -19.70 15.28 -17.25
C GLY A 89 -19.99 13.90 -16.65
N ILE A 90 -21.00 13.17 -17.11
CA ILE A 90 -21.26 11.78 -16.70
C ILE A 90 -20.45 10.85 -17.61
N ASP A 91 -19.38 10.28 -17.08
CA ASP A 91 -18.45 9.42 -17.83
C ASP A 91 -17.90 8.28 -16.95
N VAL A 92 -17.33 7.25 -17.59
CA VAL A 92 -16.84 6.04 -16.92
C VAL A 92 -15.66 6.30 -15.97
N ASP A 93 -14.90 7.38 -16.19
CA ASP A 93 -13.81 7.79 -15.31
C ASP A 93 -14.34 8.13 -13.90
N LYS A 94 -15.40 8.94 -13.82
CA LYS A 94 -16.05 9.26 -12.55
C LYS A 94 -16.63 8.05 -11.85
N TRP A 95 -17.17 7.11 -12.60
CA TRP A 95 -17.78 5.94 -11.99
C TRP A 95 -16.74 5.09 -11.26
N ASP A 96 -15.56 4.92 -11.86
CA ASP A 96 -14.47 4.16 -11.26
C ASP A 96 -13.86 4.90 -10.07
N TYR A 97 -13.39 6.15 -10.25
CA TYR A 97 -12.66 6.83 -9.18
C TYR A 97 -13.57 7.16 -7.98
N LEU A 98 -14.85 7.52 -8.20
CA LEU A 98 -15.75 7.77 -7.08
C LEU A 98 -15.95 6.52 -6.23
N SER A 99 -16.12 5.36 -6.87
CA SER A 99 -16.27 4.10 -6.15
C SER A 99 -14.99 3.72 -5.41
N ARG A 100 -13.84 3.90 -6.05
CA ARG A 100 -12.53 3.54 -5.50
C ARG A 100 -12.12 4.46 -4.35
N ASP A 101 -12.16 5.77 -4.55
CA ASP A 101 -11.70 6.76 -3.58
C ASP A 101 -12.58 6.76 -2.33
N CYS A 102 -13.90 6.68 -2.50
CA CYS A 102 -14.84 6.53 -1.37
C CYS A 102 -14.51 5.33 -0.51
N HIS A 103 -14.27 4.18 -1.15
CA HIS A 103 -13.93 2.93 -0.48
C HIS A 103 -12.64 3.04 0.33
N TYR A 104 -11.58 3.61 -0.24
CA TYR A 104 -10.28 3.75 0.45
C TYR A 104 -10.25 4.85 1.53
N LEU A 105 -11.08 5.89 1.38
CA LEU A 105 -11.17 6.99 2.34
C LEU A 105 -12.17 6.75 3.47
N GLY A 106 -12.97 5.67 3.39
CA GLY A 106 -14.07 5.41 4.32
C GLY A 106 -15.23 6.40 4.17
N ILE A 107 -15.37 7.03 3.00
CA ILE A 107 -16.44 7.99 2.70
C ILE A 107 -17.58 7.23 2.00
N PRO A 108 -18.84 7.33 2.45
CA PRO A 108 -19.95 6.65 1.78
C PRO A 108 -20.13 7.12 0.32
N ASN A 109 -20.11 6.18 -0.63
CA ASN A 109 -20.44 6.47 -2.01
C ASN A 109 -21.97 6.47 -2.21
N GLY A 110 -22.56 7.65 -2.37
CA GLY A 110 -24.00 7.81 -2.66
C GLY A 110 -24.42 7.46 -4.08
N PHE A 111 -23.49 7.05 -4.96
CA PHE A 111 -23.72 6.79 -6.37
C PHE A 111 -23.59 5.32 -6.76
N ASP A 112 -24.67 4.76 -7.31
CA ASP A 112 -24.70 3.41 -7.86
C ASP A 112 -24.59 3.45 -9.39
N HIS A 113 -23.37 3.24 -9.88
CA HIS A 113 -23.10 3.20 -11.32
C HIS A 113 -23.77 2.00 -12.02
N GLN A 114 -23.98 0.87 -11.34
CA GLN A 114 -24.64 -0.31 -11.93
C GLN A 114 -26.12 -0.03 -12.18
N ARG A 115 -26.79 0.65 -11.25
CA ARG A 115 -28.17 1.10 -11.43
C ARG A 115 -28.29 2.12 -12.56
N LEU A 116 -27.33 3.05 -12.68
CA LEU A 116 -27.31 4.02 -13.78
C LEU A 116 -27.14 3.32 -15.13
N LEU A 117 -26.17 2.42 -15.24
CA LEU A 117 -25.90 1.60 -16.44
C LEU A 117 -27.14 0.83 -16.92
N LYS A 118 -27.84 0.14 -16.01
CA LYS A 118 -29.08 -0.60 -16.32
C LYS A 118 -30.22 0.31 -16.82
N SER A 119 -30.11 1.62 -16.62
CA SER A 119 -31.10 2.61 -17.04
C SER A 119 -30.71 3.38 -18.30
N ALA A 120 -29.51 3.20 -18.84
CA ALA A 120 -29.04 3.93 -20.01
C ALA A 120 -29.70 3.41 -21.30
N ARG A 121 -30.08 4.33 -22.20
CA ARG A 121 -30.61 4.06 -23.54
C ARG A 121 -30.09 5.10 -24.52
N VAL A 122 -30.09 4.77 -25.80
CA VAL A 122 -29.84 5.75 -26.86
C VAL A 122 -31.20 6.24 -27.38
N CYS A 123 -31.39 7.56 -27.38
CA CYS A 123 -32.58 8.20 -27.94
C CYS A 123 -32.16 9.36 -28.84
N GLU A 124 -33.02 9.70 -29.80
CA GLU A 124 -32.81 10.84 -30.68
C GLU A 124 -33.26 12.13 -29.99
N VAL A 125 -32.41 13.16 -30.02
CA VAL A 125 -32.64 14.52 -29.55
C VAL A 125 -32.07 15.47 -30.59
N ASP A 126 -32.90 16.40 -31.08
CA ASP A 126 -32.49 17.44 -32.04
C ASP A 126 -31.71 16.89 -33.26
N GLY A 127 -32.12 15.71 -33.76
CA GLY A 127 -31.50 15.04 -34.91
C GLY A 127 -30.23 14.24 -34.60
N ARG A 128 -29.87 14.06 -33.31
CA ARG A 128 -28.69 13.33 -32.86
C ARG A 128 -29.01 12.25 -31.85
N ASN A 129 -28.20 11.20 -31.80
CA ASN A 129 -28.35 10.13 -30.83
C ASN A 129 -27.57 10.46 -29.54
N HIS A 130 -28.27 10.47 -28.40
CA HIS A 130 -27.70 10.79 -27.08
C HIS A 130 -27.95 9.66 -26.07
N ILE A 131 -27.05 9.51 -25.10
CA ILE A 131 -27.30 8.63 -23.95
C ILE A 131 -28.33 9.30 -23.03
N CYS A 132 -29.47 8.65 -22.89
CA CYS A 132 -30.58 9.05 -22.05
C CYS A 132 -30.75 8.07 -20.89
N PHE A 133 -31.16 8.57 -19.73
CA PHE A 133 -31.37 7.75 -18.53
C PHE A 133 -32.85 7.71 -18.14
N ARG A 134 -33.25 6.69 -17.39
CA ARG A 134 -34.64 6.64 -16.91
C ARG A 134 -34.90 7.74 -15.87
N ASP A 135 -35.99 8.47 -15.99
CA ASP A 135 -36.45 9.51 -15.04
C ASP A 135 -36.21 9.18 -13.54
N LYS A 136 -36.53 7.94 -13.12
CA LYS A 136 -36.38 7.43 -11.75
C LYS A 136 -34.95 7.36 -11.21
N VAL A 137 -33.93 7.64 -12.02
CA VAL A 137 -32.52 7.64 -11.60
C VAL A 137 -31.94 9.04 -11.46
N ALA A 138 -32.75 10.10 -11.60
CA ALA A 138 -32.31 11.48 -11.43
C ALA A 138 -31.60 11.71 -10.08
N ASP A 139 -32.14 11.18 -8.98
CA ASP A 139 -31.49 11.29 -7.66
C ASP A 139 -30.16 10.54 -7.56
N ASN A 140 -30.01 9.41 -8.27
CA ASN A 140 -28.73 8.69 -8.33
C ASN A 140 -27.66 9.51 -9.06
N ILE A 141 -28.03 10.23 -10.14
CA ILE A 141 -27.14 11.14 -10.86
C ILE A 141 -26.75 12.32 -9.96
N TYR A 142 -27.70 12.92 -9.24
CA TYR A 142 -27.38 13.94 -8.22
C TYR A 142 -26.45 13.39 -7.14
N GLY A 143 -26.67 12.15 -6.71
CA GLY A 143 -25.78 11.42 -5.79
C GLY A 143 -24.34 11.38 -6.28
N MET A 144 -24.10 11.16 -7.58
CA MET A 144 -22.76 11.16 -8.17
C MET A 144 -22.03 12.49 -7.95
N PHE A 145 -22.68 13.61 -8.30
CA PHE A 145 -22.09 14.94 -8.18
C PHE A 145 -21.95 15.38 -6.71
N HIS A 146 -22.88 14.97 -5.86
CA HIS A 146 -22.78 15.19 -4.41
C HIS A 146 -21.61 14.40 -3.80
N THR A 147 -21.47 13.11 -4.12
CA THR A 147 -20.33 12.29 -3.68
C THR A 147 -19.02 12.92 -4.12
N ARG A 148 -18.93 13.39 -5.38
CA ARG A 148 -17.75 14.11 -5.88
C ARG A 148 -17.44 15.36 -5.04
N TYR A 149 -18.44 16.19 -4.76
CA TYR A 149 -18.27 17.37 -3.91
C TYR A 149 -17.78 16.98 -2.50
N THR A 150 -18.39 15.96 -1.89
CA THR A 150 -18.01 15.45 -0.57
C THR A 150 -16.56 14.97 -0.53
N LEU A 151 -16.12 14.21 -1.54
CA LEU A 151 -14.73 13.77 -1.67
C LEU A 151 -13.75 14.94 -1.78
N HIS A 152 -14.08 15.94 -2.59
CA HIS A 152 -13.24 17.14 -2.71
C HIS A 152 -13.14 17.88 -1.37
N ARG A 153 -14.26 18.06 -0.67
CA ARG A 153 -14.30 18.78 0.60
C ARG A 153 -13.58 18.05 1.73
N GLN A 154 -13.80 16.75 1.87
CA GLN A 154 -13.32 15.97 3.01
C GLN A 154 -11.90 15.44 2.83
N ALA A 155 -11.48 15.14 1.60
CA ALA A 155 -10.20 14.48 1.34
C ALA A 155 -9.30 15.27 0.38
N LEU A 156 -9.71 15.46 -0.89
CA LEU A 156 -8.80 15.96 -1.93
C LEU A 156 -8.36 17.41 -1.68
N GLN A 157 -9.23 18.23 -1.08
CA GLN A 157 -8.91 19.59 -0.67
C GLN A 157 -8.83 19.71 0.86
N HIS A 158 -8.51 18.63 1.58
CA HIS A 158 -8.26 18.70 3.02
C HIS A 158 -7.09 19.64 3.31
N LYS A 159 -7.22 20.51 4.32
CA LYS A 159 -6.27 21.58 4.64
C LYS A 159 -4.79 21.14 4.71
N ILE A 160 -4.53 19.97 5.31
CA ILE A 160 -3.16 19.43 5.41
C ILE A 160 -2.67 18.87 4.07
N GLY A 161 -3.52 18.18 3.30
CA GLY A 161 -3.14 17.64 1.99
C GLY A 161 -2.82 18.76 1.01
N TYR A 162 -3.70 19.76 0.97
CA TYR A 162 -3.51 20.95 0.14
C TYR A 162 -2.17 21.65 0.38
N ILE A 163 -1.78 21.88 1.64
CA ILE A 163 -0.52 22.58 1.93
C ILE A 163 0.70 21.71 1.61
N ILE A 164 0.61 20.38 1.77
CA ILE A 164 1.67 19.45 1.35
C ILE A 164 1.89 19.58 -0.16
N ASP A 165 0.82 19.57 -0.94
CA ASP A 165 0.95 19.65 -2.40
C ASP A 165 1.54 21.00 -2.85
N VAL A 166 1.16 22.10 -2.18
CA VAL A 166 1.79 23.41 -2.40
C VAL A 166 3.29 23.35 -2.15
N LYS A 167 3.74 22.68 -1.07
CA LYS A 167 5.16 22.53 -0.77
C LYS A 167 5.89 21.64 -1.76
N ILE A 168 5.28 20.53 -2.19
CA ILE A 168 5.85 19.69 -3.26
C ILE A 168 6.01 20.51 -4.54
N LYS A 169 5.00 21.30 -4.92
CA LYS A 169 5.09 22.19 -6.07
C LYS A 169 6.22 23.22 -5.94
N GLU A 170 6.35 23.88 -4.78
CA GLU A 170 7.44 24.83 -4.52
C GLU A 170 8.82 24.16 -4.70
N ALA A 171 8.98 22.94 -4.17
CA ALA A 171 10.21 22.17 -4.31
C ALA A 171 10.50 21.81 -5.78
N LEU A 172 9.51 21.32 -6.53
CA LEU A 172 9.66 20.99 -7.95
C LEU A 172 10.02 22.21 -8.80
N VAL A 173 9.40 23.37 -8.55
CA VAL A 173 9.76 24.64 -9.22
C VAL A 173 11.20 25.03 -8.93
N LYS A 174 11.65 24.90 -7.67
CA LYS A 174 13.03 25.20 -7.26
C LYS A 174 14.06 24.22 -7.82
N ALA A 175 13.64 23.00 -8.16
CA ALA A 175 14.47 21.96 -8.77
C ALA A 175 14.43 21.95 -10.30
N ASN A 176 13.58 22.79 -10.92
CA ASN A 176 13.20 22.68 -12.34
C ASN A 176 14.40 22.61 -13.29
N ASP A 177 15.41 23.44 -13.10
CA ASP A 177 16.60 23.55 -13.95
C ASP A 177 17.86 22.92 -13.34
N LYS A 178 17.71 22.11 -12.28
CA LYS A 178 18.83 21.68 -11.43
C LYS A 178 19.04 20.17 -11.34
N LEU A 179 18.08 19.38 -11.84
CA LEU A 179 18.20 17.91 -11.84
C LEU A 179 19.04 17.37 -12.99
N SER A 180 19.07 18.07 -14.13
CA SER A 180 19.87 17.72 -15.30
C SER A 180 20.46 18.99 -15.91
N PRO A 181 21.76 18.99 -16.30
CA PRO A 181 22.41 20.17 -16.91
C PRO A 181 21.74 20.63 -18.21
N ASP A 182 21.17 19.69 -18.96
CA ASP A 182 20.73 19.92 -20.35
C ASP A 182 19.21 20.02 -20.50
N HIS A 183 18.42 19.68 -19.46
CA HIS A 183 16.96 19.58 -19.56
C HIS A 183 16.28 19.99 -18.27
N LYS A 184 15.29 20.89 -18.35
CA LYS A 184 14.44 21.23 -17.22
C LYS A 184 13.35 20.16 -17.01
N ILE A 185 12.84 20.04 -15.79
CA ILE A 185 11.65 19.21 -15.49
C ILE A 185 10.50 19.62 -16.41
N SER A 186 10.31 20.94 -16.59
CA SER A 186 9.29 21.51 -17.46
C SER A 186 9.43 21.11 -18.93
N ASP A 187 10.64 20.83 -19.40
CA ASP A 187 10.92 20.55 -20.82
C ASP A 187 10.52 19.11 -21.19
N ALA A 188 10.38 18.22 -20.19
CA ALA A 188 9.93 16.85 -20.40
C ALA A 188 8.55 16.77 -21.07
N ILE A 189 7.74 17.83 -20.98
CA ILE A 189 6.42 17.89 -21.63
C ILE A 189 6.52 17.91 -23.17
N ASP A 190 7.65 18.37 -23.71
CA ASP A 190 7.89 18.48 -25.15
C ASP A 190 8.52 17.20 -25.73
N ASP A 191 9.07 16.32 -24.88
CA ASP A 191 9.58 14.99 -25.26
C ASP A 191 8.83 13.88 -24.51
N ILE A 192 7.92 13.22 -25.22
CA ILE A 192 7.11 12.14 -24.65
C ILE A 192 7.93 10.97 -24.08
N LEU A 193 9.16 10.72 -24.57
CA LEU A 193 10.02 9.67 -24.03
C LEU A 193 10.65 10.08 -22.70
N GLU A 194 11.06 11.34 -22.56
CA GLU A 194 11.48 11.88 -21.26
C GLU A 194 10.30 11.98 -20.30
N TYR A 195 9.11 12.38 -20.79
CA TYR A 195 7.88 12.38 -20.01
C TYR A 195 7.55 11.00 -19.41
N THR A 196 7.82 9.88 -20.12
CA THR A 196 7.61 8.53 -19.58
C THR A 196 8.51 8.17 -18.39
N LYS A 197 9.60 8.91 -18.17
CA LYS A 197 10.52 8.70 -17.04
C LYS A 197 10.17 9.59 -15.86
N LEU A 198 9.31 10.59 -16.05
CA LEU A 198 8.87 11.50 -14.99
C LEU A 198 7.79 10.82 -14.15
N THR A 199 8.22 10.17 -13.07
CA THR A 199 7.37 9.50 -12.07
C THR A 199 7.51 10.21 -10.72
N ASP A 200 6.76 9.74 -9.72
CA ASP A 200 6.88 10.23 -8.34
C ASP A 200 8.29 10.01 -7.75
N HIS A 201 9.13 9.18 -8.38
CA HIS A 201 10.54 9.02 -8.03
C HIS A 201 11.33 10.33 -8.04
N ILE A 202 10.88 11.35 -8.78
CA ILE A 202 11.50 12.68 -8.76
C ILE A 202 11.56 13.28 -7.34
N PHE A 203 10.58 12.95 -6.48
CA PHE A 203 10.57 13.36 -5.08
C PHE A 203 11.80 12.82 -4.36
N ASP A 204 12.05 11.52 -4.50
CA ASP A 204 13.21 10.83 -3.91
C ASP A 204 14.52 11.21 -4.58
N GLN A 205 14.53 11.50 -5.88
CA GLN A 205 15.71 12.04 -6.55
C GLN A 205 16.14 13.37 -5.93
N ILE A 206 15.21 14.30 -5.68
CA ILE A 206 15.54 15.58 -5.02
C ILE A 206 15.98 15.33 -3.57
N LEU A 207 15.24 14.51 -2.83
CA LEU A 207 15.47 14.27 -1.40
C LEU A 207 16.79 13.55 -1.13
N ASN A 208 17.17 12.59 -1.98
CA ASN A 208 18.31 11.70 -1.76
C ASN A 208 19.62 12.16 -2.42
N GLN A 209 19.61 13.26 -3.16
CA GLN A 209 20.84 13.85 -3.72
C GLN A 209 21.85 14.23 -2.62
N SER A 210 23.13 14.20 -2.97
CA SER A 210 24.21 14.46 -2.03
C SER A 210 24.07 15.85 -1.38
N ASP A 211 24.38 15.92 -0.08
CA ASP A 211 24.44 17.15 0.70
C ASP A 211 25.45 18.16 0.13
N SER A 212 26.40 17.68 -0.67
CA SER A 212 27.39 18.51 -1.36
C SER A 212 26.86 19.23 -2.61
N ASN A 213 25.63 18.95 -3.08
CA ASN A 213 25.03 19.67 -4.20
C ASN A 213 24.22 20.89 -3.68
N PRO A 214 24.75 22.12 -3.77
CA PRO A 214 24.09 23.31 -3.24
C PRO A 214 22.86 23.70 -4.07
N ASP A 215 22.79 23.29 -5.34
CA ASP A 215 21.76 23.75 -6.27
C ASP A 215 20.37 23.26 -5.81
N LEU A 216 20.28 22.03 -5.32
CA LEU A 216 19.02 21.41 -4.87
C LEU A 216 18.72 21.62 -3.39
N ALA A 217 19.58 22.32 -2.63
CA ALA A 217 19.46 22.42 -1.17
C ALA A 217 18.11 22.98 -0.70
N GLU A 218 17.61 24.04 -1.36
CA GLU A 218 16.31 24.62 -1.01
C GLU A 218 15.13 23.68 -1.31
N ALA A 219 15.14 23.03 -2.47
CA ALA A 219 14.10 22.08 -2.85
C ALA A 219 14.08 20.88 -1.89
N ARG A 220 15.28 20.36 -1.56
CA ARG A 220 15.47 19.28 -0.58
C ARG A 220 14.93 19.66 0.79
N SER A 221 15.28 20.84 1.30
CA SER A 221 14.81 21.31 2.61
C SER A 221 13.28 21.36 2.69
N ILE A 222 12.60 21.78 1.61
CA ILE A 222 11.13 21.78 1.55
C ILE A 222 10.57 20.34 1.61
N LEU A 223 11.16 19.40 0.85
CA LEU A 223 10.71 18.01 0.87
C LEU A 223 11.02 17.32 2.22
N GLU A 224 12.15 17.64 2.85
CA GLU A 224 12.46 17.21 4.21
C GLU A 224 11.40 17.70 5.20
N ASP A 225 10.95 18.94 5.09
CA ASP A 225 9.87 19.47 5.91
C ASP A 225 8.55 18.71 5.69
N VAL A 226 8.24 18.32 4.45
CA VAL A 226 7.09 17.47 4.13
C VAL A 226 7.21 16.09 4.78
N VAL A 227 8.35 15.42 4.64
CA VAL A 227 8.62 14.10 5.22
C VAL A 227 8.59 14.15 6.75
N ASN A 228 9.21 15.17 7.35
CA ASN A 228 9.25 15.35 8.80
C ASN A 228 7.97 15.97 9.38
N ARG A 229 6.92 16.18 8.56
CA ARG A 229 5.65 16.82 8.94
C ARG A 229 5.84 18.20 9.61
N ARG A 230 6.92 18.90 9.27
CA ARG A 230 7.16 20.31 9.60
C ARG A 230 6.43 21.18 8.58
N LEU A 231 5.10 21.23 8.69
CA LEU A 231 4.23 21.92 7.73
C LEU A 231 3.80 23.31 8.25
N PRO A 232 3.49 24.25 7.34
CA PRO A 232 2.85 25.52 7.70
C PRO A 232 1.63 25.30 8.58
N LYS A 233 1.43 26.16 9.57
CA LYS A 233 0.36 26.00 10.56
C LYS A 233 -0.93 26.63 10.05
N PHE A 234 -2.02 25.88 10.12
CA PHE A 234 -3.35 26.35 9.72
C PHE A 234 -3.88 27.37 10.73
N VAL A 235 -4.33 28.53 10.24
CA VAL A 235 -4.88 29.63 11.07
C VAL A 235 -6.41 29.61 11.04
N GLY A 236 -7.01 29.49 9.86
CA GLY A 236 -8.46 29.55 9.71
C GLY A 236 -8.93 29.29 8.27
N GLU A 237 -10.22 28.99 8.14
CA GLU A 237 -10.96 28.79 6.89
C GLU A 237 -12.30 29.51 6.97
N ALA A 238 -12.74 30.13 5.87
CA ALA A 238 -14.04 30.77 5.76
C ALA A 238 -14.62 30.67 4.34
N ARG A 239 -15.95 30.66 4.24
CA ARG A 239 -16.70 30.67 2.97
C ARG A 239 -16.90 32.07 2.40
N LEU A 240 -16.65 32.23 1.10
CA LEU A 240 -16.84 33.47 0.36
C LEU A 240 -18.19 33.47 -0.37
N LYS A 241 -18.80 34.66 -0.51
CA LYS A 241 -20.08 34.85 -1.23
C LYS A 241 -19.93 34.68 -2.74
N GLU A 242 -18.82 35.13 -3.30
CA GLU A 242 -18.46 35.07 -4.73
C GLU A 242 -16.96 34.79 -4.88
N LYS A 243 -16.49 34.67 -6.12
CA LYS A 243 -15.07 34.46 -6.40
C LYS A 243 -14.30 35.78 -6.22
N ASP A 244 -13.72 35.98 -5.06
CA ASP A 244 -12.87 37.14 -4.81
C ASP A 244 -11.46 36.97 -5.41
N LEU A 245 -10.86 38.10 -5.84
CA LEU A 245 -9.49 38.12 -6.34
C LEU A 245 -8.53 37.94 -5.16
N LYS A 246 -7.72 36.88 -5.21
CA LYS A 246 -6.70 36.53 -4.19
C LYS A 246 -5.86 37.73 -3.72
N GLU A 247 -5.50 38.64 -4.63
CA GLU A 247 -4.68 39.81 -4.35
C GLU A 247 -5.37 40.82 -3.40
N GLU A 248 -6.68 40.99 -3.56
CA GLU A 248 -7.48 41.88 -2.71
C GLU A 248 -7.61 41.31 -1.29
N LEU A 249 -7.94 40.02 -1.18
CA LEU A 249 -7.98 39.32 0.11
C LEU A 249 -6.63 39.36 0.84
N GLN A 250 -5.52 39.22 0.10
CA GLN A 250 -4.17 39.37 0.66
C GLN A 250 -3.90 40.78 1.18
N LYS A 251 -4.35 41.82 0.48
CA LYS A 251 -4.21 43.20 0.93
C LYS A 251 -5.00 43.45 2.22
N GLN A 252 -6.25 43.04 2.27
CA GLN A 252 -7.12 43.18 3.44
C GLN A 252 -6.56 42.42 4.66
N TRP A 253 -6.09 41.19 4.47
CA TRP A 253 -5.43 40.42 5.53
C TRP A 253 -4.16 41.10 6.04
N ARG A 254 -3.34 41.66 5.15
CA ARG A 254 -2.15 42.43 5.56
C ARG A 254 -2.56 43.61 6.43
N GLU A 255 -3.58 44.36 6.06
CA GLU A 255 -4.03 45.53 6.84
C GLU A 255 -4.46 45.15 8.27
N ILE A 256 -5.24 44.07 8.43
CA ILE A 256 -5.77 43.69 9.75
C ILE A 256 -4.74 42.99 10.66
N ILE A 257 -3.80 42.20 10.10
CA ILE A 257 -2.81 41.46 10.90
C ILE A 257 -1.63 42.34 11.34
N THR A 258 -1.28 43.38 10.57
CA THR A 258 -0.09 44.23 10.80
C THR A 258 -0.31 45.36 11.80
N ASP A 259 -1.54 45.52 12.32
CA ASP A 259 -1.93 46.58 13.26
C ASP A 259 -1.27 46.43 14.68
N ASN A 260 -0.19 45.65 14.79
CA ASN A 260 0.56 45.44 16.03
C ASN A 260 2.05 45.17 15.74
N LYS A 261 2.95 45.77 16.54
CA LYS A 261 4.43 45.63 16.49
C LYS A 261 5.01 44.19 16.59
N TYR A 262 4.18 43.14 16.65
CA TYR A 262 4.59 41.77 17.02
C TYR A 262 4.25 40.68 15.99
N VAL A 263 3.54 41.00 14.90
CA VAL A 263 3.17 40.01 13.88
C VAL A 263 3.45 40.60 12.49
N ASN A 264 4.23 39.89 11.68
CA ASN A 264 4.56 40.29 10.32
C ASN A 264 3.62 39.58 9.33
N ALA A 265 2.87 40.33 8.54
CA ALA A 265 1.91 39.78 7.59
C ALA A 265 2.55 38.91 6.50
N GLU A 266 3.81 39.16 6.16
CA GLU A 266 4.57 38.37 5.17
C GLU A 266 4.83 36.93 5.62
N GLU A 267 4.61 36.63 6.91
CA GLU A 267 4.72 35.29 7.48
C GLU A 267 3.47 34.43 7.24
N PHE A 268 2.47 34.95 6.54
CA PHE A 268 1.23 34.25 6.24
C PHE A 268 1.05 34.03 4.73
N ASP A 269 0.40 32.92 4.38
CA ASP A 269 -0.08 32.64 3.03
C ASP A 269 -1.60 32.53 3.02
N ILE A 270 -2.20 33.03 1.94
CA ILE A 270 -3.64 32.97 1.70
C ILE A 270 -3.90 32.19 0.42
N TYR A 271 -4.84 31.25 0.50
CA TYR A 271 -5.28 30.43 -0.63
C TYR A 271 -6.78 30.49 -0.78
N VAL A 272 -7.25 30.69 -2.01
CA VAL A 272 -8.67 30.61 -2.38
C VAL A 272 -8.90 29.30 -3.13
N LEU A 273 -9.85 28.51 -2.66
CA LEU A 273 -10.24 27.22 -3.22
C LEU A 273 -11.61 27.33 -3.90
N ASP A 274 -11.78 26.59 -4.99
CA ASP A 274 -13.05 26.44 -5.71
C ASP A 274 -13.51 24.98 -5.57
N MET A 275 -14.73 24.80 -5.10
CA MET A 275 -15.39 23.50 -4.99
C MET A 275 -16.80 23.57 -5.54
N GLY A 276 -17.19 22.56 -6.30
CA GLY A 276 -18.58 22.44 -6.72
C GLY A 276 -18.92 21.11 -7.35
N PHE A 277 -20.20 20.96 -7.64
CA PHE A 277 -20.79 19.75 -8.19
C PHE A 277 -20.42 19.55 -9.66
N GLY A 278 -19.98 20.60 -10.37
CA GLY A 278 -19.67 20.52 -11.80
C GLY A 278 -19.02 21.79 -12.35
N GLU A 279 -19.47 22.26 -13.52
CA GLU A 279 -19.05 23.55 -14.08
C GLU A 279 -19.67 24.72 -13.31
N VAL A 280 -18.86 25.74 -13.00
CA VAL A 280 -19.29 26.93 -12.25
C VAL A 280 -20.52 27.56 -12.90
N GLY A 281 -21.57 27.75 -12.10
CA GLY A 281 -22.81 28.41 -12.53
C GLY A 281 -23.79 27.53 -13.31
N LYS A 282 -23.56 26.23 -13.43
CA LYS A 282 -24.50 25.28 -14.08
C LYS A 282 -25.03 24.25 -13.09
N GLU A 283 -26.27 23.82 -13.28
CA GLU A 283 -26.80 22.71 -12.49
C GLU A 283 -26.31 21.37 -13.05
N PRO A 284 -26.10 20.35 -12.19
CA PRO A 284 -25.48 19.11 -12.63
C PRO A 284 -26.29 18.31 -13.65
N ILE A 285 -27.61 18.52 -13.73
CA ILE A 285 -28.51 17.75 -14.59
C ILE A 285 -29.01 18.49 -15.83
N ASP A 286 -28.71 19.77 -15.99
CA ASP A 286 -29.26 20.60 -17.09
C ASP A 286 -28.98 19.97 -18.47
N ASN A 287 -27.80 19.38 -18.63
CA ASN A 287 -27.36 18.74 -19.88
C ASN A 287 -27.62 17.23 -19.93
N VAL A 288 -28.40 16.68 -19.01
CA VAL A 288 -28.78 15.25 -19.00
C VAL A 288 -30.12 15.07 -19.71
N HIS A 289 -30.25 14.01 -20.50
CA HIS A 289 -31.51 13.64 -21.15
C HIS A 289 -32.14 12.43 -20.46
N PHE A 290 -33.45 12.47 -20.28
CA PHE A 290 -34.22 11.44 -19.59
C PHE A 290 -35.27 10.81 -20.50
N TYR A 291 -35.70 9.59 -20.17
CA TYR A 291 -36.86 8.95 -20.79
C TYR A 291 -37.78 8.34 -19.71
N SER A 292 -39.06 8.17 -20.05
CA SER A 292 -40.06 7.63 -19.12
C SER A 292 -40.34 6.15 -19.41
N LYS A 293 -40.90 5.41 -18.44
CA LYS A 293 -41.28 4.00 -18.66
C LYS A 293 -42.26 3.85 -19.84
N ASN A 294 -43.15 4.82 -20.03
CA ASN A 294 -44.24 4.75 -21.00
C ASN A 294 -43.78 5.16 -22.41
N GLU A 295 -42.80 6.05 -22.51
CA GLU A 295 -42.21 6.50 -23.78
C GLU A 295 -40.68 6.23 -23.77
N PRO A 296 -40.24 4.96 -23.90
CA PRO A 296 -38.84 4.58 -23.70
C PRO A 296 -37.86 5.08 -24.76
N ASN A 297 -38.37 5.57 -25.89
CA ASN A 297 -37.58 6.06 -27.02
C ASN A 297 -37.66 7.58 -27.20
N LYS A 298 -38.35 8.29 -26.29
CA LYS A 298 -38.54 9.73 -26.37
C LYS A 298 -37.79 10.39 -25.22
N ALA A 299 -36.80 11.18 -25.58
CA ALA A 299 -36.00 11.93 -24.63
C ALA A 299 -36.70 13.22 -24.21
N PHE A 300 -36.50 13.64 -22.97
CA PHE A 300 -36.96 14.91 -22.42
C PHE A 300 -36.00 15.43 -21.34
N LYS A 301 -36.19 16.69 -20.92
CA LYS A 301 -35.46 17.31 -19.80
C LYS A 301 -36.34 17.32 -18.55
N LEU A 302 -35.76 17.02 -17.40
CA LEU A 302 -36.44 17.16 -16.12
C LEU A 302 -36.35 18.61 -15.63
N GLU A 303 -37.47 19.16 -15.20
CA GLU A 303 -37.54 20.44 -14.48
C GLU A 303 -37.10 20.26 -13.02
N LYS A 304 -36.59 21.33 -12.38
CA LYS A 304 -36.03 21.27 -11.02
C LYS A 304 -37.00 20.67 -9.99
N TYR A 305 -38.25 21.11 -10.03
CA TYR A 305 -39.31 20.62 -9.12
C TYR A 305 -39.66 19.15 -9.33
N GLN A 306 -39.39 18.59 -10.52
CA GLN A 306 -39.63 17.18 -10.83
C GLN A 306 -38.58 16.27 -10.21
N VAL A 307 -37.41 16.81 -9.85
CA VAL A 307 -36.37 16.05 -9.16
C VAL A 307 -36.48 16.22 -7.65
N SER A 308 -36.40 17.44 -7.13
CA SER A 308 -36.67 17.73 -5.71
C SER A 308 -36.72 19.23 -5.46
N SER A 309 -37.65 19.68 -4.61
CA SER A 309 -37.69 21.06 -4.11
C SER A 309 -36.65 21.36 -3.03
N LEU A 310 -35.92 20.35 -2.54
CA LEU A 310 -34.93 20.47 -1.46
C LEU A 310 -33.47 20.56 -1.97
N LYS A 311 -33.25 20.77 -3.27
CA LYS A 311 -31.89 20.88 -3.80
C LYS A 311 -31.22 22.20 -3.38
N PRO A 312 -29.87 22.26 -3.29
CA PRO A 312 -29.14 23.48 -2.97
C PRO A 312 -29.46 24.63 -3.93
N LYS A 313 -29.47 25.87 -3.43
CA LYS A 313 -29.62 27.07 -4.26
C LYS A 313 -28.39 27.36 -5.13
N ARG A 314 -27.21 26.89 -4.69
CA ARG A 314 -25.92 27.04 -5.36
C ARG A 314 -25.21 25.69 -5.38
N PHE A 315 -24.51 25.40 -6.47
CA PHE A 315 -23.77 24.15 -6.68
C PHE A 315 -22.25 24.33 -6.61
N HIS A 316 -21.79 25.55 -6.28
CA HIS A 316 -20.39 25.95 -6.14
C HIS A 316 -20.22 26.81 -4.90
N GLU A 317 -19.07 26.63 -4.25
CA GLU A 317 -18.63 27.34 -3.06
C GLU A 317 -17.16 27.71 -3.21
N TYR A 318 -16.79 28.87 -2.67
CA TYR A 318 -15.42 29.35 -2.62
C TYR A 318 -14.98 29.41 -1.16
N LEU A 319 -13.79 28.89 -0.86
CA LEU A 319 -13.20 28.94 0.48
C LEU A 319 -11.93 29.77 0.46
N VAL A 320 -11.68 30.52 1.52
CA VAL A 320 -10.38 31.11 1.79
C VAL A 320 -9.72 30.42 2.98
N ARG A 321 -8.42 30.18 2.89
CA ARG A 321 -7.60 29.61 3.97
C ARG A 321 -6.38 30.46 4.23
N VAL A 322 -6.06 30.62 5.51
CA VAL A 322 -4.85 31.31 5.97
C VAL A 322 -3.93 30.32 6.67
N TYR A 323 -2.65 30.34 6.30
CA TYR A 323 -1.59 29.54 6.91
C TYR A 323 -0.46 30.43 7.39
N TYR A 324 0.14 30.09 8.52
CA TYR A 324 1.39 30.66 9.00
C TYR A 324 2.57 29.84 8.48
N LYS A 325 3.47 30.49 7.74
CA LYS A 325 4.55 29.87 6.94
C LYS A 325 5.57 29.13 7.80
N LYS A 326 5.93 29.68 8.96
CA LYS A 326 7.01 29.12 9.77
C LYS A 326 6.56 27.81 10.40
N THR A 327 7.48 26.85 10.39
CA THR A 327 7.26 25.47 10.83
C THR A 327 7.82 25.20 12.23
N ASP A 328 8.42 26.23 12.84
CA ASP A 328 9.00 26.22 14.17
C ASP A 328 7.95 26.35 15.29
N GLY A 329 8.43 26.36 16.53
CA GLY A 329 7.62 26.61 17.72
C GLY A 329 7.12 28.05 17.88
N SER A 330 7.26 28.92 16.88
CA SER A 330 6.86 30.33 16.99
C SER A 330 5.36 30.51 16.88
N TYR A 331 4.66 29.64 16.13
CA TYR A 331 3.21 29.74 15.95
C TYR A 331 2.47 29.66 17.29
N GLN A 332 2.87 28.77 18.20
CA GLN A 332 2.23 28.63 19.52
C GLN A 332 2.19 29.96 20.30
N LYS A 333 3.15 30.85 20.08
CA LYS A 333 3.22 32.17 20.75
C LYS A 333 2.22 33.17 20.19
N ILE A 334 1.80 33.01 18.93
CA ILE A 334 0.94 33.96 18.22
C ILE A 334 -0.42 33.38 17.83
N GLN A 335 -0.64 32.08 18.03
CA GLN A 335 -1.79 31.33 17.54
C GLN A 335 -3.12 31.99 17.91
N GLN A 336 -3.39 32.19 19.20
CA GLN A 336 -4.65 32.78 19.68
C GLN A 336 -4.92 34.15 19.04
N LYS A 337 -3.85 34.93 18.80
CA LYS A 337 -3.96 36.25 18.18
C LYS A 337 -4.22 36.17 16.69
N ALA A 338 -3.52 35.28 15.98
CA ALA A 338 -3.72 35.06 14.56
C ALA A 338 -5.14 34.55 14.27
N GLU A 339 -5.61 33.58 15.06
CA GLU A 339 -6.98 33.07 15.00
C GLU A 339 -7.99 34.19 15.30
N LYS A 340 -7.80 35.00 16.34
CA LYS A 340 -8.69 36.13 16.62
C LYS A 340 -8.77 37.12 15.45
N ARG A 341 -7.62 37.53 14.87
CA ARG A 341 -7.60 38.44 13.72
C ARG A 341 -8.22 37.83 12.47
N PHE A 342 -8.12 36.50 12.31
CA PHE A 342 -8.84 35.79 11.26
C PHE A 342 -10.36 35.95 11.40
N HIS A 343 -10.92 35.82 12.60
CA HIS A 343 -12.35 36.04 12.83
C HIS A 343 -12.77 37.49 12.55
N GLU A 344 -12.03 38.47 13.08
CA GLU A 344 -12.28 39.90 12.79
C GLU A 344 -12.22 40.20 11.29
N TRP A 345 -11.30 39.56 10.55
CA TRP A 345 -11.20 39.69 9.10
C TRP A 345 -12.42 39.11 8.39
N CYS A 346 -12.94 37.99 8.85
CA CYS A 346 -14.15 37.36 8.31
C CYS A 346 -15.39 38.22 8.55
N GLU A 347 -15.54 38.80 9.75
CA GLU A 347 -16.63 39.72 10.10
C GLU A 347 -16.60 40.99 9.23
N ASN A 348 -15.43 41.64 9.12
CA ASN A 348 -15.26 42.87 8.34
C ASN A 348 -15.59 42.69 6.84
N ASN A 349 -15.45 41.48 6.31
CA ASN A 349 -15.74 41.16 4.91
C ASN A 349 -17.08 40.42 4.73
N GLU A 350 -17.86 40.26 5.80
CA GLU A 350 -19.15 39.54 5.80
C GLU A 350 -19.06 38.15 5.13
N PHE A 351 -18.00 37.39 5.45
CA PHE A 351 -17.90 36.00 5.01
C PHE A 351 -19.04 35.16 5.61
N ILE A 352 -19.44 34.10 4.92
CA ILE A 352 -20.68 33.36 5.26
C ILE A 352 -20.62 32.73 6.66
N ASP A 353 -19.42 32.43 7.16
CA ASP A 353 -19.20 31.77 8.45
C ASP A 353 -18.95 32.78 9.61
N SER A 354 -19.29 34.06 9.44
CA SER A 354 -19.02 35.14 10.41
C SER A 354 -20.04 35.28 11.55
N GLU A 355 -21.18 34.60 11.49
CA GLU A 355 -22.15 34.55 12.59
C GLU A 355 -21.84 33.33 13.47
N GLU A 356 -21.72 33.54 14.78
CA GLU A 356 -21.34 32.56 15.81
C GLU A 356 -22.05 31.20 15.66
N ASP A 357 -21.45 30.29 14.90
CA ASP A 357 -21.80 28.87 14.93
C ASP A 357 -20.93 28.23 16.02
N GLU A 358 -21.47 28.14 17.24
CA GLU A 358 -20.89 27.42 18.40
C GLU A 358 -20.50 25.96 18.06
N SER A 359 -20.88 25.45 16.88
CA SER A 359 -20.57 24.10 16.40
C SER A 359 -19.25 23.95 15.65
N VAL A 360 -18.53 25.03 15.30
CA VAL A 360 -17.25 24.94 14.54
C VAL A 360 -16.04 25.52 15.30
N GLY A 361 -16.27 26.19 16.43
CA GLY A 361 -15.21 26.79 17.24
C GLY A 361 -15.27 26.34 18.70
N VAL A 362 -14.78 25.13 19.00
CA VAL A 362 -14.22 24.91 20.35
C VAL A 362 -12.73 25.20 20.24
N PRO A 363 -12.23 26.33 20.77
CA PRO A 363 -10.82 26.45 21.05
C PRO A 363 -10.51 25.31 22.02
N SER A 364 -9.65 24.39 21.61
CA SER A 364 -9.19 23.27 22.43
C SER A 364 -8.57 23.81 23.71
N GLN A 365 -9.37 24.01 24.76
CA GLN A 365 -8.93 24.39 26.10
C GLN A 365 -8.36 23.21 26.89
N ASN A 366 -8.11 22.06 26.26
CA ASN A 366 -7.34 20.98 26.85
C ASN A 366 -5.97 20.89 26.19
N ASN A 367 -4.96 21.38 26.90
CA ASN A 367 -3.53 21.26 26.59
C ASN A 367 -3.00 19.82 26.79
N GLN A 368 -3.87 18.81 26.71
CA GLN A 368 -3.50 17.41 26.53
C GLN A 368 -3.71 17.09 25.05
N SER A 369 -2.63 16.78 24.34
CA SER A 369 -2.68 16.32 22.95
C SER A 369 -3.67 15.17 22.85
N SER A 370 -4.83 15.40 22.22
CA SER A 370 -5.79 14.34 21.93
C SER A 370 -5.16 13.31 20.99
N ASP A 371 -5.66 12.08 21.01
CA ASP A 371 -5.28 11.04 20.06
C ASP A 371 -5.52 11.52 18.62
N LYS A 372 -4.64 11.09 17.71
CA LYS A 372 -4.75 11.43 16.28
C LYS A 372 -5.54 10.34 15.58
N ILE A 373 -6.53 10.76 14.81
CA ILE A 373 -7.39 9.87 14.02
C ILE A 373 -6.79 9.68 12.63
N PHE A 374 -6.71 8.43 12.19
CA PHE A 374 -6.37 8.02 10.83
C PHE A 374 -7.56 7.25 10.24
N ASN A 375 -7.95 7.56 9.00
CA ASN A 375 -8.89 6.71 8.27
C ASN A 375 -8.11 5.59 7.57
N ASP A 376 -8.48 4.35 7.86
CA ASP A 376 -7.93 3.14 7.28
C ASP A 376 -9.07 2.31 6.64
N PRO A 377 -8.90 1.79 5.41
CA PRO A 377 -9.95 1.05 4.70
C PRO A 377 -10.27 -0.32 5.30
N ILE A 378 -9.44 -0.83 6.23
CA ILE A 378 -9.62 -2.13 6.87
C ILE A 378 -10.29 -1.95 8.23
N HIS A 379 -9.76 -1.02 9.04
CA HIS A 379 -10.17 -0.83 10.43
C HIS A 379 -11.09 0.37 10.68
N GLY A 380 -11.37 1.17 9.66
CA GLY A 380 -12.13 2.41 9.79
C GLY A 380 -11.30 3.51 10.44
N GLN A 381 -11.86 4.17 11.46
CA GLN A 381 -11.13 5.20 12.20
C GLN A 381 -10.19 4.56 13.23
N ILE A 382 -8.90 4.79 13.05
CA ILE A 382 -7.83 4.37 13.95
C ILE A 382 -7.41 5.57 14.80
N GLU A 383 -7.55 5.46 16.12
CA GLU A 383 -7.03 6.42 17.09
C GLU A 383 -5.66 5.98 17.60
N LEU A 384 -4.66 6.85 17.51
CA LEU A 384 -3.30 6.59 18.01
C LEU A 384 -2.84 7.66 18.98
N HIS A 385 -2.22 7.19 20.07
CA HIS A 385 -1.63 8.01 21.11
C HIS A 385 -0.60 9.01 20.55
N PRO A 386 -0.50 10.25 21.06
CA PRO A 386 0.41 11.27 20.55
C PRO A 386 1.88 10.84 20.46
N LEU A 387 2.33 9.99 21.38
CA LEU A 387 3.70 9.47 21.35
C LEU A 387 3.95 8.53 20.15
N LEU A 388 2.94 7.76 19.74
CA LEU A 388 3.01 6.96 18.50
C LEU A 388 3.06 7.88 17.27
N VAL A 389 2.30 8.97 17.28
CA VAL A 389 2.33 9.99 16.22
C VAL A 389 3.72 10.61 16.08
N LYS A 390 4.42 10.85 17.19
CA LYS A 390 5.81 11.33 17.15
C LYS A 390 6.79 10.35 16.50
N ILE A 391 6.54 9.05 16.59
CA ILE A 391 7.30 8.01 15.87
C ILE A 391 6.89 8.01 14.40
N ILE A 392 5.59 8.09 14.11
CA ILE A 392 5.04 8.10 12.74
C ILE A 392 5.60 9.27 11.94
N ASP A 393 5.65 10.45 12.53
CA ASP A 393 6.08 11.70 11.88
C ASP A 393 7.62 11.84 11.85
N THR A 394 8.33 10.75 11.55
CA THR A 394 9.79 10.69 11.35
C THR A 394 10.16 10.12 9.97
N PRO A 395 11.34 10.47 9.40
CA PRO A 395 11.78 9.94 8.12
C PRO A 395 11.85 8.41 8.08
N GLN A 396 12.32 7.80 9.16
CA GLN A 396 12.47 6.36 9.33
C GLN A 396 11.12 5.65 9.16
N PHE A 397 10.04 6.23 9.71
CA PHE A 397 8.70 5.65 9.59
C PHE A 397 7.99 6.05 8.29
N GLN A 398 8.09 7.32 7.85
CA GLN A 398 7.46 7.77 6.59
C GLN A 398 8.02 7.05 5.36
N ARG A 399 9.29 6.61 5.42
CA ARG A 399 9.91 5.73 4.42
C ARG A 399 9.04 4.52 4.05
N LEU A 400 8.29 3.96 5.00
CA LEU A 400 7.46 2.78 4.78
C LEU A 400 6.36 3.01 3.72
N ARG A 401 6.03 4.27 3.38
CA ARG A 401 5.13 4.62 2.26
C ARG A 401 5.69 4.23 0.90
N HIS A 402 7.00 4.03 0.81
CA HIS A 402 7.70 3.70 -0.42
C HIS A 402 8.16 2.24 -0.45
N ILE A 403 7.58 1.39 0.40
CA ILE A 403 7.87 -0.05 0.48
C ILE A 403 6.57 -0.82 0.41
N LYS A 404 6.32 -1.43 -0.74
CA LYS A 404 5.13 -2.26 -1.00
C LYS A 404 5.12 -3.44 -0.01
N GLN A 405 3.97 -3.66 0.64
CA GLN A 405 3.76 -4.76 1.60
C GLN A 405 4.13 -6.12 0.98
N ARG A 406 3.70 -6.32 -0.27
CA ARG A 406 3.87 -7.56 -1.03
C ARG A 406 4.93 -7.47 -2.15
N GLY A 407 5.85 -6.51 -2.05
CA GLY A 407 6.92 -6.32 -3.03
C GLY A 407 6.38 -6.29 -4.46
N GLY A 408 6.93 -7.13 -5.35
CA GLY A 408 6.52 -7.18 -6.77
C GLY A 408 5.12 -7.74 -7.07
N ALA A 409 4.29 -8.03 -6.07
CA ALA A 409 2.95 -8.57 -6.28
C ALA A 409 2.04 -7.63 -7.08
N TYR A 410 2.21 -6.30 -6.97
CA TYR A 410 1.43 -5.30 -7.72
C TYR A 410 1.53 -5.47 -9.24
N LEU A 411 2.62 -6.08 -9.72
CA LEU A 411 2.82 -6.37 -11.15
C LEU A 411 1.82 -7.44 -11.64
N VAL A 412 1.34 -8.32 -10.76
CA VAL A 412 0.36 -9.37 -11.05
C VAL A 412 -1.05 -8.95 -10.62
N TYR A 413 -1.15 -8.43 -9.39
CA TYR A 413 -2.39 -8.01 -8.76
C TYR A 413 -2.41 -6.49 -8.65
N PRO A 414 -3.04 -5.76 -9.59
CA PRO A 414 -2.95 -4.30 -9.65
C PRO A 414 -3.53 -3.58 -8.41
N GLY A 415 -4.36 -4.25 -7.60
CA GLY A 415 -4.84 -3.72 -6.32
C GLY A 415 -3.82 -3.84 -5.16
N ALA A 416 -2.76 -4.66 -5.30
CA ALA A 416 -1.76 -4.90 -4.25
C ALA A 416 -0.72 -3.75 -4.16
N THR A 417 -1.20 -2.51 -4.10
CA THR A 417 -0.39 -1.29 -4.07
C THR A 417 -0.08 -0.79 -2.66
N HIS A 418 -0.70 -1.40 -1.64
CA HIS A 418 -0.50 -1.03 -0.25
C HIS A 418 0.92 -1.27 0.24
N THR A 419 1.28 -0.51 1.26
CA THR A 419 2.64 -0.33 1.75
C THR A 419 2.76 -0.79 3.19
N ARG A 420 4.00 -0.93 3.66
CA ARG A 420 4.30 -1.27 5.06
C ARG A 420 3.81 -0.19 6.03
N PHE A 421 3.55 1.03 5.56
CA PHE A 421 3.11 2.16 6.40
C PHE A 421 1.73 1.89 7.02
N GLU A 422 0.69 1.71 6.21
CA GLU A 422 -0.67 1.49 6.69
C GLU A 422 -0.83 0.14 7.42
N HIS A 423 -0.06 -0.88 7.03
CA HIS A 423 0.03 -2.14 7.78
C HIS A 423 0.54 -1.91 9.21
N SER A 424 1.56 -1.06 9.38
CA SER A 424 2.12 -0.74 10.70
C SER A 424 1.15 0.06 11.58
N LEU A 425 0.34 0.94 10.98
CA LEU A 425 -0.73 1.63 11.71
C LEU A 425 -1.82 0.65 12.19
N GLY A 426 -2.26 -0.25 11.32
CA GLY A 426 -3.24 -1.28 11.66
C GLY A 426 -2.74 -2.25 12.73
N MET A 427 -1.45 -2.60 12.69
CA MET A 427 -0.80 -3.38 13.74
C MET A 427 -0.84 -2.68 15.10
N ALA A 428 -0.46 -1.41 15.18
CA ALA A 428 -0.49 -0.64 16.43
C ALA A 428 -1.92 -0.51 17.00
N TYR A 429 -2.90 -0.31 16.12
CA TYR A 429 -4.31 -0.28 16.47
C TYR A 429 -4.78 -1.62 17.05
N LEU A 430 -4.57 -2.73 16.36
CA LEU A 430 -4.99 -4.06 16.81
C LEU A 430 -4.29 -4.47 18.11
N ALA A 431 -3.01 -4.12 18.27
CA ALA A 431 -2.27 -4.35 19.51
C ALA A 431 -2.90 -3.60 20.70
N GLY A 432 -3.25 -2.32 20.52
CA GLY A 432 -3.99 -1.54 21.52
C GLY A 432 -5.37 -2.11 21.83
N ARG A 433 -6.11 -2.54 20.80
CA ARG A 433 -7.41 -3.21 20.93
C ARG A 433 -7.31 -4.52 21.71
N MET A 434 -6.29 -5.34 21.45
CA MET A 434 -6.02 -6.57 22.21
C MET A 434 -5.81 -6.27 23.68
N ILE A 435 -4.94 -5.33 24.01
CA ILE A 435 -4.67 -4.96 25.40
C ILE A 435 -5.94 -4.47 26.08
N LYS A 436 -6.72 -3.61 25.41
CA LYS A 436 -8.00 -3.13 25.92
C LYS A 436 -8.96 -4.27 26.23
N VAL A 437 -9.09 -5.26 25.34
CA VAL A 437 -9.93 -6.45 25.59
C VAL A 437 -9.38 -7.29 26.77
N LEU A 438 -8.06 -7.39 26.93
CA LEU A 438 -7.48 -8.10 28.07
C LEU A 438 -7.68 -7.34 29.39
N GLN A 439 -7.82 -6.00 29.35
CA GLN A 439 -8.14 -5.12 30.49
C GLN A 439 -9.64 -5.08 30.83
N GLU A 440 -10.53 -5.13 29.84
CA GLU A 440 -11.99 -4.99 30.00
C GLU A 440 -12.69 -6.35 30.24
N ASP A 441 -13.66 -6.36 31.18
CA ASP A 441 -14.64 -7.44 31.45
C ASP A 441 -14.10 -8.88 31.73
N GLN A 442 -13.63 -9.11 32.96
CA GLN A 442 -13.34 -10.47 33.47
C GLN A 442 -13.99 -10.71 34.85
N PRO A 443 -15.21 -11.28 34.94
CA PRO A 443 -15.87 -11.49 36.23
C PRO A 443 -15.09 -12.41 37.19
N ASN A 444 -14.92 -11.97 38.44
CA ASN A 444 -14.27 -12.62 39.61
C ASN A 444 -12.77 -12.37 39.80
N ALA A 445 -12.28 -12.51 41.05
CA ALA A 445 -10.95 -12.29 41.68
C ALA A 445 -9.65 -12.23 40.84
N VAL A 446 -9.66 -12.73 39.60
CA VAL A 446 -8.71 -12.39 38.52
C VAL A 446 -8.83 -10.90 38.09
N GLU A 447 -9.93 -10.20 38.41
CA GLU A 447 -10.16 -8.77 38.17
C GLU A 447 -9.02 -7.86 38.65
N LYS A 448 -8.56 -8.03 39.90
CA LYS A 448 -7.44 -7.23 40.44
C LYS A 448 -6.10 -7.57 39.79
N ILE A 449 -5.92 -8.82 39.39
CA ILE A 449 -4.66 -9.31 38.85
C ILE A 449 -4.38 -8.65 37.49
N ASN A 450 -5.34 -8.54 36.58
CA ASN A 450 -5.07 -8.02 35.24
C ASN A 450 -4.91 -6.49 35.19
N GLN A 451 -5.64 -5.72 36.01
CA GLN A 451 -5.42 -4.27 36.14
C GLN A 451 -4.07 -3.95 36.79
N ASP A 452 -3.60 -4.75 37.74
CA ASP A 452 -2.27 -4.57 38.35
C ASP A 452 -1.13 -5.12 37.45
N LEU A 453 -1.43 -6.06 36.54
CA LEU A 453 -0.43 -6.66 35.63
C LEU A 453 -0.16 -5.84 34.37
N ILE A 454 -1.12 -5.06 33.87
CA ILE A 454 -0.95 -4.25 32.66
C ILE A 454 -0.96 -2.77 33.05
N ASP A 455 0.22 -2.15 33.05
CA ASP A 455 0.35 -0.72 33.29
C ASP A 455 0.32 0.09 31.98
N GLU A 456 0.16 1.42 32.08
CA GLU A 456 0.15 2.32 30.91
C GLU A 456 1.42 2.21 30.06
N LYS A 457 2.57 1.90 30.70
CA LYS A 457 3.84 1.71 29.98
C LYS A 457 3.81 0.43 29.16
N ASP A 458 3.23 -0.65 29.65
CA ASP A 458 3.06 -1.89 28.89
C ASP A 458 2.18 -1.66 27.66
N VAL A 459 1.06 -0.96 27.82
CA VAL A 459 0.16 -0.62 26.70
C VAL A 459 0.94 0.10 25.61
N LEU A 460 1.65 1.16 26.00
CA LEU A 460 2.43 1.98 25.10
C LEU A 460 3.60 1.20 24.46
N CYS A 461 4.33 0.36 25.22
CA CYS A 461 5.43 -0.45 24.68
C CYS A 461 4.95 -1.47 23.65
N VAL A 462 3.81 -2.13 23.90
CA VAL A 462 3.24 -3.10 22.96
C VAL A 462 2.75 -2.42 21.68
N GLN A 463 2.10 -1.24 21.78
CA GLN A 463 1.72 -0.46 20.60
C GLN A 463 2.94 0.06 19.83
N ILE A 464 3.99 0.53 20.52
CA ILE A 464 5.25 0.97 19.88
C ILE A 464 5.91 -0.22 19.16
N ALA A 465 5.99 -1.39 19.79
CA ALA A 465 6.57 -2.58 19.17
C ALA A 465 5.79 -2.99 17.91
N ALA A 466 4.45 -3.00 17.98
CA ALA A 466 3.60 -3.30 16.83
C ALA A 466 3.75 -2.27 15.69
N LEU A 467 3.83 -0.97 16.04
CA LEU A 467 4.07 0.11 15.09
C LEU A 467 5.44 -0.03 14.41
N CYS A 468 6.49 -0.28 15.19
CA CYS A 468 7.88 -0.29 14.73
C CYS A 468 8.31 -1.61 14.11
N TYR A 469 7.50 -2.67 14.21
CA TYR A 469 7.82 -4.02 13.76
C TYR A 469 8.38 -4.06 12.33
N ASN A 470 7.78 -3.27 11.43
CA ASN A 470 8.10 -3.28 9.99
C ASN A 470 9.19 -2.30 9.55
N LEU A 471 9.78 -1.49 10.45
CA LEU A 471 10.72 -0.40 10.11
C LEU A 471 11.91 -0.88 9.26
N GLY A 472 12.47 -2.03 9.59
CA GLY A 472 13.69 -2.58 9.01
C GLY A 472 13.50 -3.35 7.70
N HIS A 473 12.29 -3.39 7.13
CA HIS A 473 12.12 -3.97 5.79
C HIS A 473 12.85 -3.14 4.73
N GLY A 474 13.56 -3.82 3.83
CA GLY A 474 14.18 -3.20 2.65
C GLY A 474 13.24 -3.13 1.44
N PRO A 475 13.76 -2.67 0.28
CA PRO A 475 13.02 -2.62 -0.97
C PRO A 475 12.37 -3.95 -1.32
N PHE A 476 11.09 -3.92 -1.69
CA PHE A 476 10.26 -5.08 -2.02
C PHE A 476 10.03 -6.05 -0.83
N SER A 477 10.09 -5.56 0.41
CA SER A 477 9.83 -6.32 1.63
C SER A 477 10.69 -7.60 1.71
N HIS A 478 10.07 -8.78 1.79
CA HIS A 478 10.78 -10.07 1.90
C HIS A 478 11.65 -10.42 0.68
N LEU A 479 11.52 -9.72 -0.44
CA LEU A 479 12.45 -9.88 -1.56
C LEU A 479 13.86 -9.42 -1.16
N TYR A 480 13.99 -8.34 -0.38
CA TYR A 480 15.28 -7.85 0.09
C TYR A 480 16.03 -8.87 0.96
N GLU A 481 15.30 -9.64 1.78
CA GLU A 481 15.89 -10.74 2.55
C GLU A 481 16.39 -11.88 1.65
N LYS A 482 15.65 -12.20 0.58
CA LYS A 482 16.10 -13.18 -0.42
C LYS A 482 17.35 -12.69 -1.15
N LEU A 483 17.40 -11.40 -1.49
CA LEU A 483 18.57 -10.75 -2.06
C LEU A 483 19.79 -10.90 -1.14
N HIS A 484 19.63 -10.60 0.15
CA HIS A 484 20.71 -10.72 1.13
C HIS A 484 21.25 -12.15 1.22
N ARG A 485 20.36 -13.15 1.30
CA ARG A 485 20.77 -14.56 1.34
C ARG A 485 21.53 -14.99 0.08
N GLU A 486 21.06 -14.57 -1.09
CA GLU A 486 21.73 -14.92 -2.36
C GLU A 486 23.08 -14.22 -2.51
N ALA A 487 23.20 -12.96 -2.07
CA ALA A 487 24.46 -12.22 -2.03
C ALA A 487 25.53 -12.95 -1.18
N LEU A 488 25.17 -13.30 0.06
CA LEU A 488 26.07 -14.02 0.98
C LEU A 488 26.48 -15.39 0.44
N LYS A 489 25.54 -16.08 -0.22
CA LYS A 489 25.82 -17.37 -0.85
C LYS A 489 26.85 -17.24 -1.97
N ARG A 490 26.73 -16.23 -2.84
CA ARG A 490 27.71 -15.97 -3.92
C ARG A 490 29.08 -15.61 -3.36
N GLU A 491 29.13 -14.85 -2.27
CA GLU A 491 30.38 -14.51 -1.58
C GLU A 491 31.03 -15.76 -0.96
N ALA A 492 30.25 -16.60 -0.28
CA ALA A 492 30.74 -17.87 0.26
C ALA A 492 31.25 -18.81 -0.85
N GLU A 493 30.54 -18.92 -1.98
CA GLU A 493 30.95 -19.71 -3.14
C GLU A 493 32.28 -19.19 -3.71
N ALA A 494 32.46 -17.86 -3.83
CA ALA A 494 33.71 -17.25 -4.26
C ALA A 494 34.87 -17.45 -3.27
N CYS A 495 34.59 -17.53 -1.96
CA CYS A 495 35.61 -17.83 -0.94
C CYS A 495 35.93 -19.33 -0.83
N SER A 496 34.99 -20.22 -1.14
CA SER A 496 35.15 -21.68 -1.02
C SER A 496 36.07 -22.31 -2.07
N SER A 497 36.50 -21.56 -3.09
CA SER A 497 37.71 -21.89 -3.87
C SER A 497 39.03 -21.82 -3.08
N SER A 498 38.99 -21.46 -1.78
CA SER A 498 40.14 -21.37 -0.87
C SER A 498 40.20 -22.44 0.22
N GLY A 499 39.29 -23.43 0.22
CA GLY A 499 39.40 -24.63 1.06
C GLY A 499 39.29 -24.40 2.57
N ASP A 500 38.09 -24.07 3.07
CA ASP A 500 37.65 -24.53 4.40
C ASP A 500 36.14 -24.37 4.52
N GLY A 501 35.42 -25.47 4.72
CA GLY A 501 33.97 -25.49 4.66
C GLY A 501 33.40 -26.52 5.61
N GLN A 502 33.14 -26.11 6.86
CA GLN A 502 32.28 -26.85 7.80
C GLN A 502 31.94 -26.01 9.05
N GLN A 503 31.17 -24.93 8.88
CA GLN A 503 30.46 -24.22 9.97
C GLN A 503 29.47 -23.21 9.36
N GLN A 504 28.34 -23.66 8.79
CA GLN A 504 27.40 -22.72 8.15
C GLN A 504 25.92 -22.91 8.51
N ALA A 505 25.49 -24.11 8.91
CA ALA A 505 24.08 -24.44 9.11
C ALA A 505 23.40 -23.78 10.34
N GLN A 506 24.15 -23.51 11.42
CA GLN A 506 23.59 -22.79 12.59
C GLN A 506 23.52 -21.26 12.39
N SER A 507 24.11 -20.72 11.32
CA SER A 507 24.09 -19.28 11.03
C SER A 507 22.92 -18.82 10.14
N GLU A 508 22.24 -19.74 9.46
CA GLU A 508 21.23 -19.40 8.44
C GLU A 508 19.88 -18.94 9.01
N GLU A 509 19.45 -19.49 10.15
CA GLU A 509 18.18 -19.11 10.79
C GLU A 509 18.26 -17.71 11.43
N PHE A 510 19.37 -17.40 12.10
CA PHE A 510 19.66 -16.07 12.67
C PHE A 510 19.79 -14.98 11.59
N ARG A 511 20.24 -15.35 10.38
CA ARG A 511 20.33 -14.46 9.22
C ARG A 511 18.99 -14.23 8.50
N SER A 512 17.99 -15.08 8.74
CA SER A 512 16.69 -15.04 8.03
C SER A 512 15.78 -13.88 8.47
N GLU A 513 16.02 -13.27 9.62
CA GLU A 513 15.15 -12.22 10.19
C GLU A 513 15.90 -10.90 10.47
N MET A 514 16.96 -10.63 9.69
CA MET A 514 17.77 -9.41 9.79
C MET A 514 16.94 -8.11 9.88
N TRP A 515 15.83 -8.05 9.13
CA TRP A 515 14.96 -6.89 9.12
C TRP A 515 14.32 -6.59 10.48
N LYS A 516 14.10 -7.58 11.35
CA LYS A 516 13.58 -7.36 12.71
C LYS A 516 14.63 -6.65 13.58
N VAL A 517 15.89 -7.06 13.47
CA VAL A 517 17.03 -6.40 14.14
C VAL A 517 17.17 -4.98 13.61
N ALA A 518 17.08 -4.80 12.29
CA ALA A 518 17.09 -3.47 11.67
C ALA A 518 15.89 -2.60 12.10
N SER A 519 14.71 -3.18 12.32
CA SER A 519 13.54 -2.45 12.84
C SER A 519 13.81 -1.85 14.20
N PHE A 520 14.37 -2.62 15.12
CA PHE A 520 14.71 -2.13 16.44
C PHE A 520 15.87 -1.11 16.41
N TRP A 521 16.86 -1.33 15.55
CA TRP A 521 17.94 -0.37 15.31
C TRP A 521 17.43 0.99 14.80
N MET A 522 16.50 1.00 13.84
CA MET A 522 15.84 2.21 13.36
C MET A 522 14.99 2.88 14.44
N PHE A 523 14.28 2.09 15.24
CA PHE A 523 13.53 2.61 16.38
C PHE A 523 14.44 3.33 17.40
N LEU A 524 15.60 2.77 17.74
CA LEU A 524 16.54 3.43 18.66
C LEU A 524 17.07 4.75 18.11
N ASP A 525 17.31 4.86 16.80
CA ASP A 525 17.70 6.12 16.16
C ASP A 525 16.59 7.20 16.24
N ILE A 526 15.32 6.79 16.18
CA ILE A 526 14.17 7.68 16.45
C ILE A 526 14.19 8.14 17.92
N VAL A 527 14.39 7.22 18.87
CA VAL A 527 14.40 7.53 20.31
C VAL A 527 15.56 8.45 20.68
N GLU A 528 16.77 8.22 20.15
CA GLU A 528 17.93 9.08 20.42
C GLU A 528 17.72 10.53 19.99
N LYS A 529 16.95 10.75 18.91
CA LYS A 529 16.67 12.08 18.34
C LYS A 529 15.41 12.75 18.92
N ASN A 530 14.73 12.11 19.87
CA ASN A 530 13.48 12.59 20.43
C ASN A 530 13.54 12.58 21.97
N ASP A 531 13.75 13.76 22.55
CA ASP A 531 13.95 13.91 24.00
C ASP A 531 12.77 13.38 24.83
N GLU A 532 11.54 13.51 24.35
CA GLU A 532 10.37 13.02 25.08
C GLU A 532 10.30 11.49 25.10
N LEU A 533 10.56 10.84 23.96
CA LEU A 533 10.68 9.38 23.89
C LEU A 533 11.81 8.89 24.80
N LYS A 534 12.96 9.56 24.74
CA LYS A 534 14.15 9.26 25.57
C LYS A 534 13.85 9.37 27.07
N GLN A 535 13.05 10.34 27.49
CA GLN A 535 12.65 10.50 28.90
C GLN A 535 11.58 9.51 29.34
N LYS A 536 10.72 9.04 28.43
CA LYS A 536 9.60 8.13 28.74
C LYS A 536 10.03 6.67 28.87
N LEU A 537 11.01 6.23 28.08
CA LEU A 537 11.44 4.83 27.96
C LEU A 537 12.72 4.55 28.76
N ASN A 538 12.70 3.53 29.61
CA ASN A 538 13.90 3.05 30.31
C ASN A 538 14.50 1.78 29.64
N GLU A 539 15.61 1.26 30.18
CA GLU A 539 16.27 0.07 29.61
C GLU A 539 15.34 -1.15 29.51
N LYS A 540 14.53 -1.42 30.55
CA LYS A 540 13.58 -2.55 30.54
C LYS A 540 12.51 -2.38 29.48
N ASP A 541 12.02 -1.15 29.27
CA ASP A 541 11.04 -0.81 28.23
C ASP A 541 11.64 -1.05 26.83
N LEU A 542 12.89 -0.61 26.60
CA LEU A 542 13.59 -0.85 25.34
C LEU A 542 13.84 -2.34 25.07
N ARG A 543 14.29 -3.10 26.07
CA ARG A 543 14.47 -4.55 25.95
C ARG A 543 13.13 -5.26 25.69
N PHE A 544 12.05 -4.84 26.35
CA PHE A 544 10.72 -5.39 26.10
C PHE A 544 10.24 -5.14 24.67
N ILE A 545 10.40 -3.91 24.15
CA ILE A 545 10.05 -3.57 22.75
C ILE A 545 10.87 -4.41 21.76
N LYS A 546 12.19 -4.56 21.99
CA LYS A 546 13.07 -5.42 21.17
C LYS A 546 12.56 -6.86 21.12
N GLU A 547 12.28 -7.43 22.29
CA GLU A 547 11.82 -8.81 22.44
C GLU A 547 10.44 -9.03 21.80
N LEU A 548 9.53 -8.04 21.85
CA LEU A 548 8.25 -8.09 21.14
C LEU A 548 8.41 -8.09 19.61
N ILE A 549 9.38 -7.32 19.09
CA ILE A 549 9.66 -7.24 17.65
C ILE A 549 10.33 -8.54 17.16
N GLU A 550 11.34 -9.03 17.88
CA GLU A 550 12.07 -10.26 17.52
C GLU A 550 11.22 -11.52 17.76
N GLY A 551 10.28 -11.45 18.70
CA GLY A 551 9.41 -12.51 19.15
C GLY A 551 10.08 -13.39 20.21
N VAL A 552 9.33 -13.75 21.24
CA VAL A 552 9.76 -14.62 22.33
C VAL A 552 8.94 -15.91 22.30
N ASP A 553 9.60 -17.07 22.43
CA ASP A 553 8.88 -18.33 22.62
C ASP A 553 8.46 -18.46 24.09
N THR A 554 7.20 -18.11 24.38
CA THR A 554 6.65 -18.13 25.74
C THR A 554 6.43 -19.55 26.28
N ALA A 555 6.54 -20.58 25.42
CA ALA A 555 6.43 -21.98 25.80
C ALA A 555 7.77 -22.62 26.20
N ASP A 556 8.89 -21.90 26.06
CA ASP A 556 10.19 -22.39 26.52
C ASP A 556 10.14 -22.69 28.04
N PRO A 557 10.56 -23.88 28.51
CA PRO A 557 10.60 -24.19 29.94
C PRO A 557 11.37 -23.16 30.77
N GLU A 558 12.43 -22.56 30.21
CA GLU A 558 13.19 -21.48 30.85
C GLU A 558 12.66 -20.13 30.37
N TRP A 559 12.47 -19.16 31.28
CA TRP A 559 11.96 -17.85 30.88
C TRP A 559 13.03 -17.08 30.08
N PRO A 560 12.81 -16.84 28.78
CA PRO A 560 13.89 -16.38 27.90
C PRO A 560 13.99 -14.85 27.81
N ALA A 561 13.07 -14.10 28.44
CA ALA A 561 12.94 -12.66 28.27
C ALA A 561 13.47 -11.87 29.47
N THR A 562 13.95 -10.66 29.22
CA THR A 562 14.55 -9.76 30.21
C THR A 562 13.77 -8.46 30.39
N GLY A 563 12.97 -8.05 29.40
CA GLY A 563 12.19 -6.81 29.42
C GLY A 563 11.05 -6.83 30.44
N ARG A 564 10.36 -7.97 30.58
CA ARG A 564 9.31 -8.24 31.57
C ARG A 564 9.46 -9.65 32.14
N SER A 565 8.88 -9.88 33.33
CA SER A 565 8.88 -11.18 34.00
C SER A 565 7.81 -12.13 33.44
N GLU A 566 7.94 -13.43 33.72
CA GLU A 566 7.07 -14.49 33.19
C GLU A 566 5.57 -14.35 33.57
N ASN A 567 5.25 -13.59 34.62
CA ASN A 567 3.86 -13.27 34.97
C ASN A 567 3.16 -12.38 33.90
N LYS A 568 3.93 -11.71 33.03
CA LYS A 568 3.44 -10.92 31.89
C LYS A 568 3.69 -11.62 30.54
N ALA A 569 3.89 -12.94 30.53
CA ALA A 569 4.19 -13.71 29.31
C ALA A 569 3.18 -13.48 28.17
N PHE A 570 1.88 -13.41 28.48
CA PHE A 570 0.81 -13.11 27.52
C PHE A 570 1.01 -11.84 26.70
N LEU A 571 1.76 -10.82 27.18
CA LEU A 571 2.04 -9.62 26.39
C LEU A 571 2.94 -9.92 25.18
N TYR A 572 3.84 -10.89 25.31
CA TYR A 572 4.74 -11.32 24.22
C TYR A 572 4.01 -12.08 23.11
N GLU A 573 2.75 -12.46 23.33
CA GLU A 573 1.91 -13.18 22.36
C GLU A 573 1.11 -12.24 21.45
N ILE A 574 1.14 -10.93 21.72
CA ILE A 574 0.29 -9.95 21.02
C ILE A 574 0.87 -9.59 19.66
N VAL A 575 2.16 -9.21 19.61
CA VAL A 575 2.79 -8.66 18.39
C VAL A 575 3.28 -9.78 17.48
N ILE A 576 4.12 -10.68 18.00
CA ILE A 576 4.67 -11.85 17.30
C ILE A 576 4.66 -13.06 18.23
N ASN A 577 3.76 -13.99 17.95
CA ASN A 577 3.55 -15.16 18.80
C ASN A 577 4.33 -16.36 18.26
N LYS A 578 5.54 -16.61 18.80
CA LYS A 578 6.35 -17.77 18.39
C LYS A 578 5.78 -19.12 18.85
N TRP A 579 4.91 -19.12 19.86
CA TRP A 579 4.37 -20.36 20.42
C TRP A 579 3.32 -21.01 19.50
N ASN A 580 2.34 -20.24 19.04
CA ASN A 580 1.25 -20.76 18.20
C ASN A 580 0.95 -19.92 16.95
N GLY A 581 1.57 -18.75 16.78
CA GLY A 581 1.38 -17.91 15.60
C GLY A 581 0.02 -17.23 15.53
N ILE A 582 -0.70 -17.07 16.64
CA ILE A 582 -1.90 -16.21 16.71
C ILE A 582 -1.46 -14.86 17.25
N ASP A 583 -1.33 -13.88 16.37
CA ASP A 583 -0.84 -12.53 16.66
C ASP A 583 -1.50 -11.46 15.79
N VAL A 584 -1.41 -10.19 16.21
CA VAL A 584 -2.03 -9.06 15.51
C VAL A 584 -1.36 -8.74 14.17
N HIS A 585 -0.12 -9.19 13.96
CA HIS A 585 0.57 -9.07 12.66
C HIS A 585 -0.21 -9.82 11.59
N ARG A 586 -0.53 -11.10 11.85
CA ARG A 586 -1.35 -11.94 10.97
C ARG A 586 -2.73 -11.38 10.74
N TRP A 587 -3.36 -10.86 11.79
CA TRP A 587 -4.71 -10.34 11.70
C TRP A 587 -4.81 -9.15 10.75
N ASP A 588 -3.89 -8.18 10.86
CA ASP A 588 -3.89 -7.04 9.94
C ASP A 588 -3.57 -7.49 8.52
N TYR A 589 -2.48 -8.22 8.29
CA TYR A 589 -2.09 -8.53 6.91
C TYR A 589 -3.07 -9.48 6.22
N PHE A 590 -3.76 -10.38 6.95
CA PHE A 590 -4.82 -11.19 6.34
C PHE A 590 -5.96 -10.31 5.85
N ALA A 591 -6.51 -9.44 6.69
CA ALA A 591 -7.60 -8.56 6.30
C ALA A 591 -7.17 -7.60 5.18
N ARG A 592 -5.99 -6.99 5.31
CA ARG A 592 -5.44 -6.01 4.37
C ARG A 592 -5.06 -6.62 3.04
N ASP A 593 -4.34 -7.73 3.02
CA ASP A 593 -3.93 -8.37 1.77
C ASP A 593 -5.14 -8.93 1.04
N CYS A 594 -6.07 -9.60 1.73
CA CYS A 594 -7.33 -10.07 1.13
C CYS A 594 -8.10 -8.93 0.45
N HIS A 595 -8.24 -7.80 1.14
CA HIS A 595 -8.91 -6.62 0.61
C HIS A 595 -8.25 -6.09 -0.68
N HIS A 596 -6.93 -5.90 -0.67
CA HIS A 596 -6.19 -5.35 -1.82
C HIS A 596 -6.02 -6.34 -2.98
N LEU A 597 -6.01 -7.64 -2.68
CA LEU A 597 -5.92 -8.70 -3.69
C LEU A 597 -7.28 -9.07 -4.29
N GLY A 598 -8.39 -8.64 -3.69
CA GLY A 598 -9.74 -9.08 -4.07
C GLY A 598 -9.99 -10.56 -3.72
N ILE A 599 -9.34 -11.07 -2.68
CA ILE A 599 -9.47 -12.44 -2.20
C ILE A 599 -10.33 -12.42 -0.93
N PRO A 600 -11.38 -13.24 -0.79
CA PRO A 600 -12.17 -13.28 0.44
C PRO A 600 -11.32 -13.65 1.65
N ASN A 601 -11.48 -12.92 2.76
CA ASN A 601 -10.92 -13.29 4.05
C ASN A 601 -11.95 -14.16 4.81
N SER A 602 -11.63 -15.43 5.07
CA SER A 602 -12.52 -16.30 5.86
C SER A 602 -12.35 -16.10 7.37
N PHE A 603 -11.29 -15.41 7.80
CA PHE A 603 -10.95 -15.22 9.20
C PHE A 603 -11.55 -13.93 9.77
N ASP A 604 -12.40 -14.09 10.80
CA ASP A 604 -12.96 -12.99 11.57
C ASP A 604 -12.06 -12.68 12.78
N HIS A 605 -11.12 -11.77 12.58
CA HIS A 605 -10.19 -11.36 13.63
C HIS A 605 -10.88 -10.64 14.79
N GLN A 606 -11.98 -9.92 14.54
CA GLN A 606 -12.72 -9.22 15.59
C GLN A 606 -13.39 -10.22 16.53
N ARG A 607 -14.02 -11.27 16.00
CA ARG A 607 -14.61 -12.35 16.81
C ARG A 607 -13.56 -13.10 17.63
N LEU A 608 -12.35 -13.34 17.09
CA LEU A 608 -11.28 -14.00 17.84
C LEU A 608 -10.75 -13.08 18.95
N LEU A 609 -10.49 -11.81 18.61
CA LEU A 609 -10.06 -10.74 19.52
C LEU A 609 -10.99 -10.62 20.73
N GLU A 610 -12.29 -10.43 20.52
CA GLU A 610 -13.30 -10.27 21.58
C GLU A 610 -13.45 -11.52 22.47
N SER A 611 -12.88 -12.65 22.06
CA SER A 611 -12.95 -13.91 22.80
C SER A 611 -11.73 -14.16 23.69
N ALA A 612 -10.67 -13.35 23.54
CA ALA A 612 -9.39 -13.52 24.21
C ALA A 612 -9.49 -13.27 25.72
N ARG A 613 -8.73 -14.03 26.51
CA ARG A 613 -8.60 -13.87 27.97
C ARG A 613 -7.27 -14.41 28.45
N VAL A 614 -6.73 -13.83 29.53
CA VAL A 614 -5.55 -14.37 30.21
C VAL A 614 -5.94 -15.54 31.13
N CYS A 615 -5.33 -16.70 30.92
CA CYS A 615 -5.48 -17.86 31.81
C CYS A 615 -4.11 -18.42 32.21
N LYS A 616 -4.08 -19.20 33.31
CA LYS A 616 -2.85 -19.84 33.76
C LYS A 616 -2.65 -21.18 33.03
N VAL A 617 -1.57 -21.29 32.27
CA VAL A 617 -1.16 -22.50 31.55
C VAL A 617 0.27 -22.83 31.97
N ASN A 618 0.49 -24.06 32.45
CA ASN A 618 1.81 -24.52 32.91
C ASN A 618 2.54 -23.56 33.88
N GLY A 619 1.78 -22.87 34.73
CA GLY A 619 2.32 -21.92 35.73
C GLY A 619 2.47 -20.48 35.25
N ARG A 620 2.36 -20.20 33.95
CA ARG A 620 2.47 -18.84 33.36
C ARG A 620 1.12 -18.32 32.87
N ASN A 621 1.04 -17.02 32.67
CA ASN A 621 -0.15 -16.34 32.17
C ASN A 621 -0.09 -16.25 30.64
N HIS A 622 -1.05 -16.86 29.95
CA HIS A 622 -1.10 -16.97 28.49
C HIS A 622 -2.46 -16.50 27.95
N ILE A 623 -2.48 -16.04 26.69
CA ILE A 623 -3.73 -15.71 26.00
C ILE A 623 -4.44 -17.01 25.62
N CYS A 624 -5.65 -17.17 26.11
CA CYS A 624 -6.57 -18.27 25.80
C CYS A 624 -7.83 -17.72 25.14
N PHE A 625 -8.47 -18.55 24.31
CA PHE A 625 -9.65 -18.13 23.56
C PHE A 625 -10.91 -18.87 24.02
N ARG A 626 -12.07 -18.32 23.68
CA ARG A 626 -13.35 -18.98 23.92
C ARG A 626 -13.43 -20.30 23.15
N ASP A 627 -13.84 -21.39 23.80
CA ASP A 627 -14.05 -22.70 23.15
C ASP A 627 -14.81 -22.65 21.80
N LYS A 628 -15.88 -21.84 21.72
CA LYS A 628 -16.73 -21.68 20.52
C LYS A 628 -16.06 -21.02 19.31
N VAL A 629 -14.80 -20.58 19.42
CA VAL A 629 -14.06 -19.96 18.31
C VAL A 629 -12.93 -20.84 17.78
N ALA A 630 -12.89 -22.13 18.17
CA ALA A 630 -11.89 -23.07 17.68
C ALA A 630 -11.94 -23.26 16.15
N ASP A 631 -13.13 -23.17 15.55
CA ASP A 631 -13.34 -23.14 14.10
C ASP A 631 -12.69 -21.91 13.45
N ASN A 632 -12.84 -20.73 14.05
CA ASN A 632 -12.25 -19.48 13.57
C ASN A 632 -10.71 -19.53 13.57
N VAL A 633 -10.08 -20.29 14.48
CA VAL A 633 -8.63 -20.54 14.45
C VAL A 633 -8.23 -21.32 13.20
N TYR A 634 -9.01 -22.34 12.79
CA TYR A 634 -8.78 -23.02 11.52
C TYR A 634 -8.99 -22.08 10.33
N ASP A 635 -10.02 -21.23 10.36
CA ASP A 635 -10.26 -20.25 9.28
C ASP A 635 -9.12 -19.22 9.16
N MET A 636 -8.44 -18.88 10.25
CA MET A 636 -7.22 -18.08 10.25
C MET A 636 -6.12 -18.73 9.39
N PHE A 637 -5.79 -19.99 9.66
CA PHE A 637 -4.74 -20.68 8.91
C PHE A 637 -5.18 -21.12 7.51
N ARG A 638 -6.48 -21.32 7.30
CA ARG A 638 -7.05 -21.48 5.96
C ARG A 638 -6.84 -20.21 5.12
N THR A 639 -7.06 -19.04 5.71
CA THR A 639 -6.80 -17.75 5.05
C THR A 639 -5.32 -17.63 4.66
N GLN A 640 -4.40 -18.01 5.56
CA GLN A 640 -2.98 -18.09 5.24
C GLN A 640 -2.74 -18.98 4.02
N TYR A 641 -3.23 -20.22 4.03
CA TYR A 641 -3.08 -21.14 2.92
C TYR A 641 -3.62 -20.55 1.60
N THR A 642 -4.81 -19.93 1.63
CA THR A 642 -5.43 -19.28 0.46
C THR A 642 -4.57 -18.15 -0.08
N LEU A 643 -4.06 -17.26 0.78
CA LEU A 643 -3.19 -16.15 0.37
C LEU A 643 -1.87 -16.66 -0.21
N TYR A 644 -1.27 -17.68 0.39
CA TYR A 644 -0.03 -18.28 -0.10
C TYR A 644 -0.22 -18.95 -1.47
N SER A 645 -1.26 -19.76 -1.61
CA SER A 645 -1.54 -20.53 -2.84
C SER A 645 -1.97 -19.63 -4.00
N GLN A 646 -2.83 -18.65 -3.76
CA GLN A 646 -3.38 -17.81 -4.84
C GLN A 646 -2.49 -16.62 -5.15
N ALA A 647 -1.93 -15.93 -4.15
CA ALA A 647 -1.24 -14.66 -4.36
C ALA A 647 0.26 -14.73 -4.11
N TYR A 648 0.69 -15.12 -2.90
CA TYR A 648 2.08 -14.91 -2.48
C TYR A 648 3.08 -15.79 -3.23
N GLN A 649 2.65 -17.00 -3.59
CA GLN A 649 3.40 -17.93 -4.41
C GLN A 649 2.84 -17.97 -5.83
N HIS A 650 2.27 -16.87 -6.33
CA HIS A 650 1.79 -16.83 -7.72
C HIS A 650 2.98 -16.99 -8.70
N LYS A 651 2.83 -17.88 -9.69
CA LYS A 651 3.89 -18.27 -10.63
C LYS A 651 4.60 -17.09 -11.33
N ILE A 652 3.83 -16.11 -11.82
CA ILE A 652 4.39 -14.91 -12.45
C ILE A 652 5.05 -13.99 -11.41
N GLY A 653 4.52 -13.96 -10.19
CA GLY A 653 5.08 -13.19 -9.08
C GLY A 653 6.46 -13.72 -8.70
N ASN A 654 6.59 -15.03 -8.46
CA ASN A 654 7.85 -15.68 -8.11
C ASN A 654 8.94 -15.44 -9.18
N ILE A 655 8.60 -15.61 -10.47
CA ILE A 655 9.53 -15.34 -11.57
C ILE A 655 9.94 -13.86 -11.64
N SER A 656 8.98 -12.94 -11.48
CA SER A 656 9.26 -11.50 -11.49
C SER A 656 10.19 -11.13 -10.34
N GLN A 657 9.93 -11.64 -9.13
CA GLN A 657 10.79 -11.43 -7.96
C GLN A 657 12.20 -11.97 -8.19
N LYS A 658 12.35 -13.15 -8.78
CA LYS A 658 13.67 -13.72 -9.11
C LYS A 658 14.46 -12.81 -10.04
N LYS A 659 13.85 -12.32 -11.13
CA LYS A 659 14.51 -11.39 -12.06
C LYS A 659 14.87 -10.06 -11.39
N ILE A 660 14.03 -9.54 -10.49
CA ILE A 660 14.34 -8.33 -9.70
C ILE A 660 15.55 -8.57 -8.79
N ILE A 661 15.62 -9.71 -8.10
CA ILE A 661 16.79 -10.09 -7.28
C ILE A 661 18.05 -10.12 -8.16
N ASP A 662 17.99 -10.79 -9.32
CA ASP A 662 19.15 -10.88 -10.23
C ASP A 662 19.60 -9.50 -10.71
N ALA A 663 18.67 -8.58 -11.00
CA ALA A 663 18.98 -7.21 -11.37
C ALA A 663 19.63 -6.42 -10.23
N LEU A 664 19.13 -6.55 -8.99
CA LEU A 664 19.68 -5.88 -7.82
C LEU A 664 21.07 -6.40 -7.46
N LEU A 665 21.32 -7.72 -7.60
CA LEU A 665 22.64 -8.30 -7.38
C LEU A 665 23.66 -7.77 -8.39
N GLU A 666 23.27 -7.61 -9.65
CA GLU A 666 24.14 -7.06 -10.69
C GLU A 666 24.39 -5.55 -10.51
N ALA A 667 23.38 -4.80 -10.05
CA ALA A 667 23.53 -3.37 -9.77
C ALA A 667 24.34 -3.08 -8.50
N ARG A 668 24.49 -4.05 -7.60
CA ARG A 668 25.10 -3.88 -6.26
C ARG A 668 26.50 -3.26 -6.30
N ASP A 669 27.35 -3.69 -7.24
CA ASP A 669 28.73 -3.20 -7.33
C ASP A 669 28.81 -1.72 -7.77
N LYS A 670 27.77 -1.22 -8.43
CA LYS A 670 27.64 0.18 -8.87
C LYS A 670 26.82 1.03 -7.91
N LEU A 671 25.93 0.42 -7.15
CA LEU A 671 25.07 1.07 -6.17
C LEU A 671 25.30 0.45 -4.78
N PRO A 672 26.36 0.86 -4.06
CA PRO A 672 26.74 0.28 -2.77
C PRO A 672 25.63 0.34 -1.70
N LYS A 673 24.71 1.30 -1.79
CA LYS A 673 23.53 1.41 -0.91
C LYS A 673 22.60 0.19 -0.93
N ILE A 674 22.68 -0.66 -1.96
CA ILE A 674 21.92 -1.92 -2.02
C ILE A 674 22.51 -2.95 -1.05
N SER A 675 23.80 -2.83 -0.73
CA SER A 675 24.52 -3.81 0.06
C SER A 675 23.94 -3.92 1.47
N PRO A 676 23.77 -5.16 1.95
CA PRO A 676 23.20 -5.43 3.26
C PRO A 676 24.18 -5.05 4.38
N ILE A 677 23.65 -4.52 5.48
CA ILE A 677 24.43 -4.25 6.69
C ILE A 677 24.59 -5.57 7.48
N ALA A 678 25.79 -5.86 7.96
CA ALA A 678 26.05 -7.06 8.75
C ALA A 678 25.27 -7.06 10.07
N VAL A 679 24.60 -8.18 10.38
CA VAL A 679 23.78 -8.33 11.61
C VAL A 679 24.58 -8.08 12.88
N SER A 680 25.82 -8.58 12.96
CA SER A 680 26.69 -8.36 14.12
C SER A 680 26.96 -6.87 14.35
N LYS A 681 27.24 -6.12 13.27
CA LYS A 681 27.46 -4.66 13.32
C LYS A 681 26.22 -3.93 13.86
N LEU A 682 25.02 -4.35 13.47
CA LEU A 682 23.76 -3.80 13.98
C LEU A 682 23.54 -4.10 15.47
N GLN A 683 23.83 -5.33 15.91
CA GLN A 683 23.65 -5.74 17.31
C GLN A 683 24.59 -4.99 18.25
N ASP A 684 25.85 -4.82 17.86
CA ASP A 684 26.82 -4.03 18.62
C ASP A 684 26.37 -2.57 18.75
N ASP A 685 25.83 -1.98 17.68
CA ASP A 685 25.31 -0.61 17.69
C ASP A 685 24.05 -0.45 18.54
N ILE A 686 23.15 -1.43 18.51
CA ILE A 686 21.94 -1.46 19.35
C ILE A 686 22.31 -1.35 20.83
N GLU A 687 23.24 -2.18 21.31
CA GLU A 687 23.63 -2.16 22.73
C GLU A 687 24.32 -0.83 23.10
N ARG A 688 25.10 -0.22 22.19
CA ARG A 688 25.66 1.12 22.40
C ARG A 688 24.59 2.20 22.49
N LYS A 689 23.61 2.20 21.57
CA LYS A 689 22.49 3.17 21.58
C LYS A 689 21.64 3.03 22.84
N ILE A 690 21.35 1.81 23.30
CA ILE A 690 20.64 1.59 24.58
C ILE A 690 21.39 2.26 25.73
N ARG A 691 22.70 2.04 25.87
CA ARG A 691 23.52 2.65 26.94
C ARG A 691 23.54 4.18 26.88
N ARG A 692 23.56 4.77 25.68
CA ARG A 692 23.50 6.23 25.46
C ARG A 692 22.13 6.82 25.79
N ILE A 693 21.06 6.10 25.46
CA ILE A 693 19.69 6.50 25.77
C ILE A 693 19.49 6.50 27.30
N THR A 694 19.98 5.46 27.98
CA THR A 694 19.76 5.23 29.42
C THR A 694 20.78 5.92 30.33
N GLY A 695 21.86 6.48 29.77
CA GLY A 695 22.85 7.28 30.50
C GLY A 695 23.87 6.47 31.32
N VAL A 696 24.18 5.22 30.91
CA VAL A 696 24.94 4.24 31.71
C VAL A 696 26.47 4.21 31.40
N SER A 697 27.07 5.15 30.63
CA SER A 697 28.54 5.08 30.38
C SER A 697 29.32 6.41 30.24
N SER A 698 30.56 6.35 30.73
CA SER A 698 31.74 7.18 30.40
C SER A 698 32.18 6.96 28.94
N HIS A 699 32.64 8.03 28.27
CA HIS A 699 32.93 8.06 26.83
C HIS A 699 34.38 7.68 26.51
N THR A 700 34.63 6.93 25.43
CA THR A 700 35.95 6.73 24.81
C THR A 700 35.97 7.27 23.37
N HIS A 701 37.13 7.71 22.88
CA HIS A 701 37.26 8.32 21.53
C HIS A 701 36.94 7.36 20.36
N GLU A 702 37.18 6.05 20.52
CA GLU A 702 36.87 5.03 19.50
C GLU A 702 35.34 4.80 19.33
N ASP A 703 34.54 5.09 20.37
CA ASP A 703 33.08 4.99 20.30
C ASP A 703 32.44 6.06 19.40
N ASP A 704 33.11 7.21 19.22
CA ASP A 704 32.58 8.36 18.46
C ASP A 704 32.80 8.21 16.93
N GLU A 705 33.95 7.71 16.49
CA GLU A 705 34.23 7.48 15.07
C GLU A 705 33.35 6.35 14.49
N ASN A 706 33.29 5.20 15.16
CA ASN A 706 32.43 4.08 14.75
C ASN A 706 30.94 4.45 14.77
N SER A 707 30.51 5.33 15.69
CA SER A 707 29.14 5.85 15.70
C SER A 707 28.85 6.72 14.49
N THR A 708 29.83 7.47 13.99
CA THR A 708 29.64 8.38 12.86
C THR A 708 29.40 7.62 11.56
N GLU A 709 30.13 6.51 11.35
CA GLU A 709 29.91 5.63 10.19
C GLU A 709 28.55 4.93 10.23
N LEU A 710 28.15 4.34 11.36
CA LEU A 710 26.86 3.65 11.49
C LEU A 710 25.67 4.61 11.37
N ASN A 711 25.83 5.84 11.87
CA ASN A 711 24.83 6.90 11.64
C ASN A 711 24.72 7.28 10.16
N ARG A 712 25.81 7.19 9.37
CA ARG A 712 25.76 7.36 7.91
C ARG A 712 25.03 6.19 7.26
N GLU A 713 25.34 4.95 7.64
CA GLU A 713 24.64 3.75 7.13
C GLU A 713 23.13 3.78 7.44
N MET A 714 22.73 4.26 8.63
CA MET A 714 21.33 4.48 8.99
C MET A 714 20.62 5.46 8.05
N ARG A 715 21.29 6.57 7.71
CA ARG A 715 20.75 7.55 6.77
C ARG A 715 20.59 6.95 5.38
N GLU A 716 21.57 6.20 4.89
CA GLU A 716 21.48 5.54 3.58
C GLU A 716 20.39 4.46 3.55
N PHE A 717 20.27 3.65 4.61
CA PHE A 717 19.20 2.65 4.72
C PHE A 717 17.81 3.29 4.80
N THR A 718 17.70 4.44 5.48
CA THR A 718 16.45 5.22 5.53
C THR A 718 16.03 5.73 4.13
N LYS A 719 16.99 5.97 3.23
CA LYS A 719 16.72 6.39 1.84
C LYS A 719 16.48 5.22 0.88
N LEU A 720 16.85 3.99 1.27
CA LEU A 720 16.75 2.81 0.41
C LEU A 720 15.32 2.25 0.37
N THR A 721 14.57 2.48 -0.70
CA THR A 721 13.16 2.08 -0.86
C THR A 721 12.90 1.37 -2.19
N ASP A 722 11.65 1.04 -2.54
CA ASP A 722 11.30 0.38 -3.81
C ASP A 722 11.72 1.19 -5.04
N HIS A 723 11.96 2.49 -4.88
CA HIS A 723 12.48 3.41 -5.89
C HIS A 723 13.80 3.01 -6.53
N ILE A 724 14.58 2.14 -5.88
CA ILE A 724 15.78 1.54 -6.47
C ILE A 724 15.48 0.82 -7.80
N PHE A 725 14.24 0.34 -7.98
CA PHE A 725 13.80 -0.26 -9.23
C PHE A 725 13.70 0.75 -10.37
N GLU A 726 13.13 1.93 -10.12
CA GLU A 726 13.01 2.99 -11.13
C GLU A 726 14.36 3.64 -11.40
N GLU A 727 15.19 3.82 -10.36
CA GLU A 727 16.58 4.29 -10.49
C GLU A 727 17.38 3.42 -11.45
N ILE A 728 17.31 2.09 -11.33
CA ILE A 728 17.98 1.16 -12.26
C ILE A 728 17.30 1.14 -13.63
N LEU A 729 15.96 1.09 -13.68
CA LEU A 729 15.21 0.95 -14.92
C LEU A 729 15.39 2.16 -15.85
N TYR A 730 15.47 3.36 -15.30
CA TYR A 730 15.57 4.61 -16.05
C TYR A 730 16.99 5.18 -16.12
N SER A 731 17.97 4.56 -15.46
CA SER A 731 19.37 4.98 -15.54
C SER A 731 19.90 4.95 -16.97
N SER A 732 20.73 5.94 -17.32
CA SER A 732 21.52 6.00 -18.55
C SER A 732 22.93 5.42 -18.39
N ASP A 733 23.32 5.01 -17.18
CA ASP A 733 24.65 4.45 -16.89
C ASP A 733 24.85 3.10 -17.62
N ALA A 734 25.91 3.02 -18.42
CA ALA A 734 26.32 1.80 -19.11
C ALA A 734 26.63 0.66 -18.14
N GLY A 735 27.12 0.96 -16.95
CA GLY A 735 27.40 -0.01 -15.88
C GLY A 735 26.16 -0.72 -15.33
N LEU A 736 24.96 -0.15 -15.54
CA LEU A 736 23.69 -0.72 -15.10
C LEU A 736 22.90 -1.37 -16.24
N GLU A 737 23.44 -1.45 -17.45
CA GLU A 737 22.70 -1.92 -18.63
C GLU A 737 22.12 -3.34 -18.46
N GLY A 738 22.90 -4.27 -17.90
CA GLY A 738 22.47 -5.65 -17.70
C GLY A 738 21.37 -5.80 -16.65
N ALA A 739 21.45 -5.04 -15.55
CA ALA A 739 20.41 -4.96 -14.53
C ALA A 739 19.12 -4.33 -15.11
N ARG A 740 19.27 -3.22 -15.84
CA ARG A 740 18.16 -2.52 -16.52
C ARG A 740 17.43 -3.44 -17.49
N LYS A 741 18.13 -4.21 -18.33
CA LYS A 741 17.51 -5.19 -19.24
C LYS A 741 16.66 -6.23 -18.51
N LYS A 742 17.09 -6.69 -17.33
CA LYS A 742 16.32 -7.65 -16.51
C LYS A 742 15.04 -7.01 -15.96
N LEU A 743 15.09 -5.74 -15.53
CA LEU A 743 13.89 -5.02 -15.09
C LEU A 743 12.96 -4.70 -16.26
N GLU A 744 13.49 -4.35 -17.44
CA GLU A 744 12.68 -4.19 -18.65
C GLU A 744 11.92 -5.46 -19.02
N ASP A 745 12.54 -6.63 -18.87
CA ASP A 745 11.86 -7.92 -19.08
C ASP A 745 10.67 -8.10 -18.13
N VAL A 746 10.83 -7.65 -16.88
CA VAL A 746 9.76 -7.71 -15.88
C VAL A 746 8.60 -6.80 -16.27
N VAL A 747 8.88 -5.56 -16.68
CA VAL A 747 7.84 -4.58 -17.07
C VAL A 747 7.18 -4.96 -18.40
N LYS A 748 7.95 -5.43 -19.39
CA LYS A 748 7.46 -5.84 -20.72
C LYS A 748 6.89 -7.27 -20.75
N ARG A 749 6.84 -7.96 -19.60
CA ARG A 749 6.37 -9.35 -19.44
C ARG A 749 7.10 -10.37 -20.34
N ARG A 750 8.39 -10.15 -20.59
CA ARG A 750 9.32 -11.11 -21.20
C ARG A 750 9.86 -12.06 -20.14
N LEU A 751 8.97 -12.89 -19.60
CA LEU A 751 9.23 -13.79 -18.48
C LEU A 751 9.15 -15.26 -18.92
N PRO A 752 9.93 -16.17 -18.28
CA PRO A 752 9.70 -17.60 -18.39
C PRO A 752 8.23 -17.98 -18.22
N LYS A 753 7.77 -18.93 -19.04
CA LYS A 753 6.37 -19.34 -19.14
C LYS A 753 6.15 -20.59 -18.29
N CYS A 754 5.14 -20.56 -17.43
CA CYS A 754 4.77 -21.74 -16.65
C CYS A 754 4.11 -22.76 -17.58
N VAL A 755 4.75 -23.91 -17.74
CA VAL A 755 4.29 -25.02 -18.58
C VAL A 755 3.22 -25.83 -17.84
N GLY A 756 3.39 -26.03 -16.54
CA GLY A 756 2.41 -26.73 -15.72
C GLY A 756 2.77 -26.79 -14.24
N GLU A 757 1.79 -27.25 -13.46
CA GLU A 757 1.87 -27.41 -12.01
C GLU A 757 1.39 -28.82 -11.63
N THR A 758 2.04 -29.45 -10.65
CA THR A 758 1.70 -30.79 -10.14
C THR A 758 1.87 -30.85 -8.63
N ARG A 759 1.20 -31.78 -7.95
CA ARG A 759 1.36 -32.02 -6.52
C ARG A 759 2.36 -33.14 -6.28
N LEU A 760 3.22 -32.94 -5.29
CA LEU A 760 4.28 -33.89 -4.95
C LEU A 760 3.89 -34.64 -3.68
N ILE A 761 3.84 -35.96 -3.77
CA ILE A 761 3.65 -36.83 -2.61
C ILE A 761 4.98 -36.95 -1.88
N LYS A 762 4.99 -36.72 -0.57
CA LYS A 762 6.16 -36.96 0.27
C LYS A 762 6.48 -38.45 0.24
N ARG A 763 7.65 -38.84 -0.29
CA ARG A 763 8.20 -40.19 -0.12
C ARG A 763 9.17 -40.15 1.04
N ASP A 764 9.05 -41.12 1.95
CA ASP A 764 9.88 -41.22 3.15
C ASP A 764 11.37 -41.06 2.77
N ASN A 765 12.08 -40.13 3.45
CA ASN A 765 13.51 -39.77 3.33
C ASN A 765 13.93 -38.57 2.44
N LEU A 766 13.03 -37.72 1.95
CA LEU A 766 13.40 -36.44 1.30
C LEU A 766 12.93 -35.25 2.16
N ASP A 767 13.65 -34.93 3.23
CA ASP A 767 13.25 -33.91 4.20
C ASP A 767 13.51 -32.46 3.78
N HIS A 768 14.00 -32.21 2.56
CA HIS A 768 14.44 -30.87 2.17
C HIS A 768 13.86 -30.45 0.81
N LYS A 769 13.22 -29.27 0.78
CA LYS A 769 12.67 -28.61 -0.43
C LYS A 769 13.62 -28.63 -1.62
N LYS A 770 14.93 -28.47 -1.36
CA LYS A 770 16.00 -28.52 -2.37
C LYS A 770 16.11 -29.90 -3.03
N ALA A 771 16.01 -30.97 -2.23
CA ALA A 771 16.05 -32.33 -2.73
C ALA A 771 14.80 -32.65 -3.56
N LEU A 772 13.61 -32.23 -3.10
CA LEU A 772 12.37 -32.33 -3.88
C LEU A 772 12.46 -31.60 -5.23
N ASN A 773 13.07 -30.41 -5.25
CA ASN A 773 13.24 -29.67 -6.50
C ASN A 773 14.17 -30.38 -7.50
N GLN A 774 15.27 -30.97 -7.00
CA GLN A 774 16.16 -31.78 -7.83
C GLN A 774 15.46 -33.04 -8.36
N THR A 775 14.68 -33.71 -7.51
CA THR A 775 13.86 -34.85 -7.92
C THR A 775 12.87 -34.45 -9.02
N LEU A 776 12.17 -33.32 -8.85
CA LEU A 776 11.25 -32.79 -9.86
C LEU A 776 11.97 -32.49 -11.18
N GLN A 777 13.14 -31.84 -11.14
CA GLN A 777 13.94 -31.57 -12.34
C GLN A 777 14.35 -32.86 -13.06
N ASN A 778 14.80 -33.88 -12.32
CA ASN A 778 15.20 -35.16 -12.89
C ASN A 778 14.01 -35.89 -13.53
N MET A 779 12.85 -35.88 -12.87
CA MET A 779 11.63 -36.47 -13.41
C MET A 779 11.16 -35.74 -14.68
N TRP A 780 11.24 -34.40 -14.70
CA TRP A 780 10.91 -33.61 -15.89
C TRP A 780 11.87 -33.89 -17.04
N ASN A 781 13.18 -33.92 -16.78
CA ASN A 781 14.19 -34.23 -17.80
C ASN A 781 13.94 -35.60 -18.46
N LYS A 782 13.54 -36.61 -17.67
CA LYS A 782 13.16 -37.92 -18.19
C LYS A 782 11.90 -37.87 -19.05
N ALA A 783 10.89 -37.08 -18.62
CA ALA A 783 9.67 -36.90 -19.40
C ALA A 783 9.95 -36.28 -20.77
N VAL A 784 10.81 -35.27 -20.83
CA VAL A 784 11.25 -34.64 -22.08
C VAL A 784 11.97 -35.65 -22.99
N ASP A 785 12.84 -36.51 -22.45
CA ASP A 785 13.50 -37.56 -23.24
C ASP A 785 12.50 -38.52 -23.89
N GLU A 786 11.49 -38.94 -23.13
CA GLU A 786 10.46 -39.87 -23.61
C GLU A 786 9.53 -39.19 -24.63
N TRP A 787 9.14 -37.94 -24.38
CA TRP A 787 8.37 -37.13 -25.32
C TRP A 787 9.08 -36.97 -26.66
N ASN A 788 10.36 -36.57 -26.66
CA ASN A 788 11.14 -36.41 -27.89
C ASN A 788 11.30 -37.73 -28.67
N LYS A 789 11.28 -38.89 -28.00
CA LYS A 789 11.27 -40.20 -28.67
C LYS A 789 9.94 -40.50 -29.36
N LEU A 790 8.83 -40.14 -28.72
CA LEU A 790 7.47 -40.38 -29.24
C LEU A 790 7.07 -39.38 -30.32
N HIS A 791 7.60 -38.16 -30.26
CA HIS A 791 7.25 -37.04 -31.13
C HIS A 791 8.48 -36.49 -31.87
N PRO A 792 9.14 -37.26 -32.76
CA PRO A 792 10.40 -36.85 -33.39
C PRO A 792 10.29 -35.61 -34.30
N ALA A 793 9.07 -35.19 -34.67
CA ALA A 793 8.81 -33.95 -35.40
C ALA A 793 8.89 -32.68 -34.53
N VAL A 794 8.92 -32.84 -33.20
CA VAL A 794 8.91 -31.76 -32.21
C VAL A 794 10.04 -32.02 -31.21
N PHE A 795 11.01 -31.11 -31.10
CA PHE A 795 12.16 -31.28 -30.21
C PHE A 795 12.15 -30.27 -29.07
N LEU A 796 12.07 -30.77 -27.84
CA LEU A 796 12.20 -29.98 -26.61
C LEU A 796 13.59 -30.17 -26.00
N ASP A 797 14.36 -29.08 -25.82
CA ASP A 797 15.67 -29.14 -25.16
C ASP A 797 15.52 -28.92 -23.65
N LYS A 798 16.03 -29.86 -22.85
CA LYS A 798 15.94 -29.82 -21.37
C LYS A 798 16.55 -28.55 -20.77
N LYS A 799 17.55 -27.96 -21.43
CA LYS A 799 18.21 -26.72 -20.96
C LYS A 799 17.27 -25.51 -20.97
N ASP A 800 16.18 -25.59 -21.73
CA ASP A 800 15.19 -24.52 -21.84
C ASP A 800 14.13 -24.62 -20.74
N PHE A 801 14.29 -25.52 -19.77
CA PHE A 801 13.36 -25.70 -18.66
C PHE A 801 14.01 -25.53 -17.29
N SER A 802 13.23 -25.03 -16.35
CA SER A 802 13.59 -24.96 -14.93
C SER A 802 12.41 -25.39 -14.07
N THR A 803 12.71 -25.94 -12.89
CA THR A 803 11.69 -26.37 -11.93
C THR A 803 11.74 -25.58 -10.63
N GLU A 804 10.57 -25.47 -10.01
CA GLU A 804 10.40 -24.87 -8.68
C GLU A 804 9.47 -25.74 -7.83
N VAL A 805 9.86 -26.00 -6.59
CA VAL A 805 9.00 -26.62 -5.58
C VAL A 805 8.58 -25.55 -4.59
N ILE A 806 7.29 -25.49 -4.29
CA ILE A 806 6.67 -24.58 -3.33
C ILE A 806 6.08 -25.42 -2.21
N GLN A 807 6.32 -25.01 -0.98
CA GLN A 807 5.71 -25.59 0.21
C GLN A 807 4.55 -24.66 0.62
N LEU A 808 3.37 -25.23 0.81
CA LEU A 808 2.18 -24.52 1.27
C LEU A 808 1.75 -25.12 2.61
N ASP A 809 1.81 -24.30 3.65
CA ASP A 809 1.43 -24.70 5.02
C ASP A 809 0.11 -24.04 5.42
N CYS A 810 -0.75 -24.82 6.04
CA CYS A 810 -2.00 -24.38 6.68
C CYS A 810 -1.81 -24.25 8.21
N THR A 811 -0.60 -23.90 8.66
CA THR A 811 -0.19 -23.83 10.08
C THR A 811 0.92 -22.80 10.30
N HIS A 812 1.20 -22.52 11.58
CA HIS A 812 2.42 -21.81 12.00
C HIS A 812 3.67 -22.72 11.97
N SER A 813 3.51 -24.01 12.27
CA SER A 813 4.60 -24.98 12.33
C SER A 813 4.33 -26.13 11.35
N THR A 814 5.20 -26.25 10.34
CA THR A 814 5.12 -27.23 9.25
C THR A 814 4.60 -28.60 9.70
N GLY A 815 3.52 -29.05 9.07
CA GLY A 815 2.94 -30.38 9.29
C GLY A 815 2.19 -30.61 10.61
N LYS A 816 2.15 -29.65 11.54
CA LYS A 816 1.40 -29.80 12.81
C LYS A 816 -0.08 -29.45 12.64
N ASN A 817 -0.93 -29.72 13.62
CA ASN A 817 -2.32 -29.25 13.56
C ASN A 817 -2.42 -27.84 14.21
N PRO A 818 -3.08 -26.87 13.57
CA PRO A 818 -3.18 -25.48 14.05
C PRO A 818 -3.57 -25.26 15.51
N ILE A 819 -4.46 -26.10 16.06
CA ILE A 819 -4.99 -25.90 17.40
C ILE A 819 -4.19 -26.62 18.50
N ASP A 820 -3.19 -27.43 18.15
CA ASP A 820 -2.48 -28.27 19.13
C ASP A 820 -1.78 -27.46 20.23
N ASN A 821 -1.36 -26.23 19.90
CA ASN A 821 -0.70 -25.29 20.81
C ASN A 821 -1.61 -24.13 21.24
N VAL A 822 -2.93 -24.26 21.06
CA VAL A 822 -3.90 -23.24 21.43
C VAL A 822 -4.67 -23.71 22.67
N TYR A 823 -4.81 -22.83 23.65
CA TYR A 823 -5.59 -23.08 24.85
C TYR A 823 -6.91 -22.31 24.82
N PHE A 824 -7.94 -22.97 25.33
CA PHE A 824 -9.30 -22.47 25.33
C PHE A 824 -9.88 -22.43 26.75
N TYR A 825 -10.95 -21.68 26.96
CA TYR A 825 -11.71 -21.64 28.22
C TYR A 825 -13.23 -21.77 27.99
N ARG A 826 -13.96 -22.21 29.03
CA ARG A 826 -15.41 -22.48 28.99
C ARG A 826 -16.23 -21.38 29.67
N LYS A 827 -17.55 -21.28 29.44
CA LYS A 827 -18.33 -20.05 29.77
C LYS A 827 -18.62 -20.03 31.25
N TRP A 828 -18.81 -21.23 31.77
CA TRP A 828 -19.01 -21.52 33.17
C TRP A 828 -17.69 -21.68 33.95
N ASN A 829 -16.54 -21.77 33.27
CA ASN A 829 -15.23 -21.80 33.94
C ASN A 829 -14.21 -20.95 33.17
N LEU A 830 -14.07 -19.70 33.63
CA LEU A 830 -13.34 -18.64 32.93
C LEU A 830 -11.83 -18.67 33.17
N THR A 831 -11.35 -19.40 34.19
CA THR A 831 -9.95 -19.40 34.62
C THR A 831 -9.21 -20.69 34.26
N GLU A 832 -9.94 -21.76 33.98
CA GLU A 832 -9.36 -23.06 33.61
C GLU A 832 -9.13 -23.13 32.09
N ALA A 833 -7.86 -23.19 31.72
CA ALA A 833 -7.44 -23.41 30.35
C ALA A 833 -7.43 -24.91 30.00
N PHE A 834 -7.91 -25.26 28.82
CA PHE A 834 -7.91 -26.64 28.31
C PHE A 834 -7.61 -26.68 26.81
N LYS A 835 -7.24 -27.86 26.30
CA LYS A 835 -7.03 -28.09 24.86
C LYS A 835 -8.27 -28.71 24.21
N ILE A 836 -8.52 -28.32 22.96
CA ILE A 836 -9.54 -28.93 22.10
C ILE A 836 -8.83 -29.82 21.08
N LYS A 837 -9.38 -31.01 20.81
CA LYS A 837 -8.87 -31.92 19.79
C LYS A 837 -9.55 -31.67 18.45
N LYS A 838 -8.86 -31.98 17.34
CA LYS A 838 -9.38 -31.77 15.96
C LYS A 838 -10.80 -32.31 15.76
N TYR A 839 -11.06 -33.53 16.20
CA TYR A 839 -12.36 -34.20 16.03
C TYR A 839 -13.50 -33.54 16.84
N GLU A 840 -13.17 -32.76 17.88
CA GLU A 840 -14.15 -32.01 18.66
C GLU A 840 -14.58 -30.72 17.94
N VAL A 841 -13.79 -30.26 16.96
CA VAL A 841 -14.14 -29.11 16.12
C VAL A 841 -14.96 -29.55 14.91
N SER A 842 -14.43 -30.45 14.07
CA SER A 842 -15.15 -30.98 12.92
C SER A 842 -14.45 -32.20 12.30
N SER A 843 -15.23 -33.15 11.80
CA SER A 843 -14.74 -34.30 11.03
C SER A 843 -14.36 -33.96 9.58
N LEU A 844 -14.65 -32.74 9.11
CA LEU A 844 -14.33 -32.27 7.75
C LEU A 844 -12.98 -31.55 7.66
N LEU A 845 -12.25 -31.45 8.77
CA LEU A 845 -10.95 -30.79 8.79
C LEU A 845 -9.87 -31.64 8.11
N PRO A 846 -8.85 -31.02 7.48
CA PRO A 846 -7.79 -31.75 6.78
C PRO A 846 -7.07 -32.79 7.65
N GLU A 847 -6.58 -33.85 7.00
CA GLU A 847 -5.66 -34.82 7.62
C GLU A 847 -4.22 -34.33 7.58
N GLU A 848 -3.81 -33.72 6.48
CA GLU A 848 -2.51 -33.09 6.28
C GLU A 848 -2.63 -31.57 6.26
N PHE A 849 -1.65 -30.89 6.85
CA PHE A 849 -1.61 -29.42 6.95
C PHE A 849 -0.49 -28.79 6.13
N THR A 850 0.22 -29.57 5.33
CA THR A 850 1.29 -29.12 4.45
C THR A 850 1.19 -29.85 3.11
N GLU A 851 1.30 -29.13 2.01
CA GLU A 851 1.43 -29.72 0.68
C GLU A 851 2.62 -29.14 -0.11
N TYR A 852 3.09 -29.91 -1.10
CA TYR A 852 4.18 -29.51 -1.98
C TYR A 852 3.70 -29.41 -3.43
N VAL A 853 4.00 -28.27 -4.04
CA VAL A 853 3.60 -27.91 -5.39
C VAL A 853 4.83 -27.81 -6.27
N GLY A 854 4.92 -28.66 -7.28
CA GLY A 854 5.97 -28.63 -8.29
C GLY A 854 5.53 -27.84 -9.53
N ARG A 855 6.37 -26.92 -10.00
CA ARG A 855 6.16 -26.16 -11.24
C ARG A 855 7.30 -26.36 -12.22
N VAL A 856 6.96 -26.35 -13.49
CA VAL A 856 7.90 -26.39 -14.62
C VAL A 856 7.74 -25.10 -15.42
N TYR A 857 8.86 -24.44 -15.70
CA TYR A 857 8.92 -23.21 -16.49
C TYR A 857 9.76 -23.40 -17.73
N TYR A 858 9.27 -22.92 -18.87
CA TYR A 858 9.99 -22.81 -20.14
C TYR A 858 10.62 -21.41 -20.22
N THR A 859 11.93 -21.35 -20.51
CA THR A 859 12.73 -20.12 -20.36
C THR A 859 12.92 -19.34 -21.65
N LYS A 860 12.62 -19.95 -22.80
CA LYS A 860 12.60 -19.30 -24.12
C LYS A 860 11.24 -18.62 -24.38
N ASN A 861 11.23 -17.66 -25.31
CA ASN A 861 10.04 -16.91 -25.72
C ASN A 861 9.52 -17.37 -27.10
N SER A 862 9.41 -18.68 -27.35
CA SER A 862 8.78 -19.26 -28.55
C SER A 862 7.38 -19.74 -28.23
N VAL A 863 6.37 -19.28 -28.99
CA VAL A 863 4.96 -19.66 -28.76
C VAL A 863 4.72 -21.13 -29.14
N GLU A 864 5.32 -21.59 -30.23
CA GLU A 864 5.15 -22.97 -30.73
C GLU A 864 5.77 -23.99 -29.75
N GLU A 865 7.04 -23.81 -29.39
CA GLU A 865 7.72 -24.69 -28.42
C GLU A 865 7.06 -24.64 -27.02
N GLU A 866 6.48 -23.49 -26.62
CA GLU A 866 5.71 -23.40 -25.36
C GLU A 866 4.46 -24.30 -25.41
N MET A 867 3.75 -24.35 -26.54
CA MET A 867 2.58 -25.22 -26.70
C MET A 867 2.97 -26.69 -26.64
N ASP A 868 4.04 -27.06 -27.32
CA ASP A 868 4.58 -28.43 -27.30
C ASP A 868 5.02 -28.85 -25.88
N ALA A 869 5.66 -27.94 -25.15
CA ALA A 869 6.03 -28.18 -23.76
C ALA A 869 4.80 -28.42 -22.87
N LYS A 870 3.70 -27.69 -23.08
CA LYS A 870 2.46 -27.86 -22.31
C LYS A 870 1.82 -29.23 -22.58
N GLU A 871 1.84 -29.69 -23.82
CA GLU A 871 1.38 -31.03 -24.16
C GLU A 871 2.27 -32.12 -23.55
N CYS A 872 3.60 -31.95 -23.60
CA CYS A 872 4.54 -32.84 -22.91
C CYS A 872 4.25 -32.92 -21.40
N PHE A 873 3.97 -31.79 -20.75
CA PHE A 873 3.64 -31.76 -19.32
C PHE A 873 2.33 -32.49 -19.01
N LYS A 874 1.30 -32.26 -19.83
CA LYS A 874 0.00 -32.94 -19.69
C LYS A 874 0.16 -34.45 -19.85
N TRP A 875 0.88 -34.89 -20.89
CA TRP A 875 1.20 -36.31 -21.12
C TRP A 875 1.95 -36.93 -19.94
N TRP A 876 3.00 -36.25 -19.45
CA TRP A 876 3.78 -36.71 -18.29
C TRP A 876 2.94 -36.87 -17.02
N CYS A 877 1.97 -35.98 -16.79
CA CYS A 877 1.05 -36.09 -15.66
C CYS A 877 0.03 -37.22 -15.83
N LEU A 878 -0.49 -37.43 -17.05
CA LEU A 878 -1.42 -38.53 -17.35
C LEU A 878 -0.77 -39.91 -17.19
N GLY A 879 0.51 -40.05 -17.52
CA GLY A 879 1.29 -41.27 -17.27
C GLY A 879 1.49 -41.62 -15.78
N LYS A 880 1.04 -40.75 -14.86
CA LYS A 880 0.99 -40.99 -13.41
C LYS A 880 -0.40 -41.31 -12.89
N CYS A 881 -1.45 -41.22 -13.72
CA CYS A 881 -2.81 -41.55 -13.31
C CYS A 881 -2.97 -43.08 -13.25
N VAL A 882 -3.42 -43.59 -12.11
CA VAL A 882 -3.95 -44.96 -12.01
C VAL A 882 -5.45 -44.88 -12.28
N ILE A 883 -5.91 -45.53 -13.34
CA ILE A 883 -7.34 -45.63 -13.65
C ILE A 883 -7.85 -46.92 -13.04
N GLU A 884 -8.69 -46.83 -12.01
CA GLU A 884 -9.43 -48.00 -11.52
C GLU A 884 -10.68 -48.20 -12.38
N LEU A 885 -10.61 -49.18 -13.28
CA LEU A 885 -11.77 -49.64 -14.02
C LEU A 885 -12.60 -50.54 -13.10
N TYR A 886 -13.81 -50.09 -12.79
CA TYR A 886 -14.77 -50.86 -12.02
C TYR A 886 -15.60 -51.73 -12.94
N ASP A 887 -15.45 -53.05 -12.79
CA ASP A 887 -16.41 -54.00 -13.34
C ASP A 887 -17.65 -53.99 -12.43
N GLN A 888 -18.75 -53.42 -12.95
CA GLN A 888 -20.05 -53.33 -12.29
C GLN A 888 -20.67 -54.70 -11.93
N HIS A 889 -20.20 -55.80 -12.53
CA HIS A 889 -20.72 -57.14 -12.29
C HIS A 889 -19.83 -57.97 -11.36
N ALA A 890 -18.53 -57.65 -11.25
CA ALA A 890 -17.59 -58.40 -10.44
C ALA A 890 -17.24 -57.74 -9.08
N PHE A 891 -17.62 -56.47 -8.85
CA PHE A 891 -17.23 -55.70 -7.65
C PHE A 891 -15.72 -55.73 -7.38
N LYS A 892 -14.90 -55.84 -8.43
CA LYS A 892 -13.44 -55.80 -8.37
C LYS A 892 -12.94 -54.65 -9.24
N GLY A 893 -12.14 -53.77 -8.64
CA GLY A 893 -11.39 -52.75 -9.38
C GLY A 893 -10.14 -53.35 -9.98
N THR A 894 -9.88 -53.07 -11.26
CA THR A 894 -8.58 -53.39 -11.88
C THR A 894 -7.82 -52.07 -12.08
N LYS A 895 -6.61 -51.99 -11.52
CA LYS A 895 -5.74 -50.81 -11.67
C LYS A 895 -5.07 -50.86 -13.05
N CYS A 896 -5.30 -49.84 -13.88
CA CYS A 896 -4.64 -49.63 -15.16
C CYS A 896 -3.71 -48.42 -15.10
#